data_AF-A0AAQ5YUP9-F1
#
_entry.id   AF-A0AAQ5YUP9-F1
#
_cell.length_a   1.000
_cell.length_b   1.000
_cell.length_c   1.000
_cell.angle_alpha   90.00
_cell.angle_beta   90.00
_cell.angle_gamma   90.00
#
_symmetry.space_group_name_H-M   'P 1'
#
loop_
_entity.id
_entity.type
_entity.pdbx_description
1 polymer ?
#
loop_
_entity_poly.entity_id
_entity_poly.type
_entity_poly.pdbx_seq_one_letter_code
_entity_poly.pdbx_strand_id
1 'polypeptide(L)'
;MSCLGSKLNACFHTFLMHSGVHETLKTPRYFIKPTVEHGFPHQPSALAFDPKLQLMAIGTKSGAIKIYGAPGVEFTGLHKDTTAVTQIHFLPGQGRLLSLLDDNTIHLWELAAGSPREVGGVKKEGVISLQEVDNYSLPGRPGIESCSATRVTVLLLLKSCELLCIGTEGGGVYFLELPHLLPKESQMLLQDQVTQSLPDNYRCGKSLGPVESLQEHPQQTGKILIGYSRGLVVLWDLSTRHADQLFLGKQQLESLIWERSGNLFVSSHNDGGYSVWAVTSGNACNHQPVSSTIPYGPFPCKAINKILWRTTQTGSPVMLYSGGMPRASYGDRHCLTIQQDKEHVTLDFTSRVIDFFTVHSIEQEKEFDDPSALVVLLEEELVVIDLQTPGWPSLPTPYLAPLHSSAITCSCHISSVPSKLWERLINAGKNWPICGGKNLAPPPKQQELLLTGHEDGTVHFWDASGVALTPVYKLSTANVFHTDCDPSDDPQDPSDDPDMQQQEEEWPPFRKVGCFDPYSDDPRLGIQKISLCKYSNKLVVAGTAGQVIVLGLSDEPSDHLVDVSVVDLLQDREGFTWKGHDKLEPRLKPAPFPPGFQPLVLVQCLPPASVTAVALHAEWNLISFGTSHGFGLFDYHRRNAVCTLHPNDSLAMEGPLSRVKSLKKSLRQSFRRIRKSRVSGKKRTIKANAALAEQEEVAPVQRRIEPRSADDSLSGVVRCLCFADTFLRDGTHHGPTLWAGTNSGSVYTYALEVPGVGSGRVCERGGTNESNLCVEAVLGKEIQLMHRAPVVSICVLDGRGKPLPDPYEASQDLAITPDMTSAHSVLIASEEQLKVFSLPKVSAKTKFKLTAHEGCRVRKVALVVFSSTAQEDYNEHTLVCLTNLGDMHLFNIPGLRPQVRYDCIRKEDISGIASCVFTKNGQGFYLISPSEYERFSLSAKVLTEPLCSIQLDRPLEPSPASFNRTPLGFSAVIVVSCFLSTWFKKAATLNDVFWLLWRPVSLSPGTQLITTFLAARMF
;
A
#
# COMPACT_ATOMS: atom_id res chain seq x y z
N MET A 1 -49.56 -2.17 -55.24
CA MET A 1 -48.39 -1.79 -54.41
C MET A 1 -48.83 -1.57 -52.95
N SER A 2 -49.56 -2.52 -52.37
CA SER A 2 -50.41 -2.29 -51.18
C SER A 2 -50.25 -3.33 -50.06
N CYS A 3 -49.41 -4.36 -50.24
CA CYS A 3 -49.19 -5.43 -49.25
C CYS A 3 -47.84 -5.34 -48.50
N LEU A 4 -47.02 -4.30 -48.73
CA LEU A 4 -45.81 -4.05 -47.92
C LEU A 4 -46.06 -3.12 -46.72
N GLY A 5 -47.01 -2.19 -46.83
CA GLY A 5 -47.26 -1.19 -45.78
C GLY A 5 -47.77 -1.77 -44.45
N SER A 6 -48.46 -2.91 -44.48
CA SER A 6 -49.03 -3.54 -43.29
C SER A 6 -48.02 -4.32 -42.43
N LYS A 7 -46.86 -4.73 -42.99
CA LYS A 7 -45.83 -5.45 -42.22
C LYS A 7 -44.78 -4.55 -41.56
N LEU A 8 -44.47 -3.37 -42.11
CA LEU A 8 -43.52 -2.45 -41.45
C LEU A 8 -44.10 -1.82 -40.18
N ASN A 9 -45.38 -1.44 -40.17
CA ASN A 9 -46.01 -0.85 -38.98
C ASN A 9 -46.09 -1.83 -37.79
N ALA A 10 -46.25 -3.14 -38.04
CA ALA A 10 -46.22 -4.15 -36.98
C ALA A 10 -44.83 -4.26 -36.30
N CYS A 11 -43.74 -4.22 -37.08
CA CYS A 11 -42.39 -4.21 -36.53
C CYS A 11 -42.10 -2.93 -35.75
N PHE A 12 -42.44 -1.74 -36.29
CA PHE A 12 -42.22 -0.47 -35.59
C PHE A 12 -42.97 -0.38 -34.26
N HIS A 13 -44.23 -0.83 -34.22
CA HIS A 13 -45.02 -0.80 -32.99
C HIS A 13 -44.58 -1.83 -31.94
N THR A 14 -43.89 -2.90 -32.36
CA THR A 14 -43.31 -3.91 -31.45
C THR A 14 -41.96 -3.45 -30.89
N PHE A 15 -41.10 -2.81 -31.71
CA PHE A 15 -39.80 -2.32 -31.26
C PHE A 15 -39.95 -1.18 -30.23
N LEU A 16 -40.86 -0.24 -30.48
CA LEU A 16 -41.17 0.86 -29.55
C LEU A 16 -42.02 0.45 -28.32
N MET A 17 -42.48 -0.81 -28.24
CA MET A 17 -43.13 -1.38 -27.05
C MET A 17 -42.22 -2.28 -26.22
N HIS A 18 -40.91 -2.33 -26.53
CA HIS A 18 -39.87 -2.91 -25.66
C HIS A 18 -38.76 -1.90 -25.31
N SER A 19 -38.90 -0.63 -25.69
CA SER A 19 -37.96 0.46 -25.40
C SER A 19 -38.65 1.67 -24.74
N GLY A 20 -39.16 1.48 -23.52
CA GLY A 20 -39.76 2.53 -22.69
C GLY A 20 -40.19 1.97 -21.32
N VAL A 21 -39.96 2.63 -20.19
CA VAL A 21 -39.31 3.93 -19.94
C VAL A 21 -38.41 3.80 -18.70
N HIS A 22 -37.09 4.00 -18.83
CA HIS A 22 -36.19 4.39 -17.73
C HIS A 22 -34.72 4.70 -18.14
N GLU A 23 -34.42 4.97 -19.41
CA GLU A 23 -33.02 5.14 -19.89
C GLU A 23 -32.65 6.56 -20.35
N THR A 24 -33.44 7.54 -19.95
CA THR A 24 -33.02 8.95 -19.82
C THR A 24 -32.69 9.24 -18.35
N LEU A 25 -31.67 10.08 -18.09
CA LEU A 25 -31.13 10.42 -16.75
C LEU A 25 -30.28 9.34 -16.02
N LYS A 26 -29.49 8.55 -16.75
CA LYS A 26 -28.29 7.91 -16.17
C LYS A 26 -27.08 8.84 -16.25
N THR A 27 -26.95 9.77 -15.29
CA THR A 27 -25.61 10.25 -14.90
C THR A 27 -24.80 9.06 -14.39
N PRO A 28 -23.46 9.05 -14.53
CA PRO A 28 -22.63 7.97 -14.02
C PRO A 28 -22.64 7.99 -12.49
N ARG A 29 -23.55 7.22 -11.88
CA ARG A 29 -23.58 6.94 -10.42
C ARG A 29 -22.35 6.14 -9.98
N TYR A 30 -21.80 5.37 -10.92
CA TYR A 30 -20.68 4.46 -10.76
C TYR A 30 -19.57 4.84 -11.74
N PHE A 31 -18.34 4.89 -11.27
CA PHE A 31 -17.10 4.79 -12.05
C PHE A 31 -16.09 4.05 -11.17
N ILE A 32 -15.09 3.37 -11.74
CA ILE A 32 -13.89 3.01 -10.96
C ILE A 32 -12.79 4.04 -11.21
N LYS A 33 -12.09 4.44 -10.15
CA LYS A 33 -10.90 5.28 -10.24
C LYS A 33 -9.94 4.95 -9.07
N PRO A 34 -8.65 4.67 -9.30
CA PRO A 34 -7.61 4.73 -8.26
C PRO A 34 -7.36 6.19 -7.88
N THR A 35 -7.19 6.48 -6.59
CA THR A 35 -7.32 7.86 -6.06
C THR A 35 -6.10 8.38 -5.31
N VAL A 36 -5.46 7.54 -4.48
CA VAL A 36 -4.26 7.84 -3.67
C VAL A 36 -3.65 6.53 -3.17
N GLU A 37 -2.32 6.49 -3.06
CA GLU A 37 -1.55 5.39 -2.49
C GLU A 37 -1.15 5.72 -1.04
N HIS A 38 -1.43 4.81 -0.10
CA HIS A 38 -1.24 4.99 1.33
C HIS A 38 -0.22 3.99 1.87
N GLY A 39 0.87 4.45 2.48
CA GLY A 39 1.90 3.61 3.10
C GLY A 39 3.32 4.02 2.70
N PHE A 40 4.27 3.09 2.74
CA PHE A 40 5.70 3.34 2.49
C PHE A 40 6.16 2.77 1.12
N PRO A 41 6.72 3.59 0.20
CA PRO A 41 7.14 3.21 -1.14
C PRO A 41 7.96 1.92 -1.20
N HIS A 42 7.44 0.92 -1.90
CA HIS A 42 8.14 -0.37 -1.99
C HIS A 42 9.46 -0.25 -2.76
N GLN A 43 10.55 -0.70 -2.12
CA GLN A 43 11.92 -0.63 -2.66
C GLN A 43 12.34 0.79 -3.05
N PRO A 44 12.52 1.69 -2.07
CA PRO A 44 13.14 2.99 -2.31
C PRO A 44 14.61 2.80 -2.75
N SER A 45 15.13 3.79 -3.47
CA SER A 45 16.49 3.79 -4.02
C SER A 45 17.14 5.17 -4.13
N ALA A 46 16.38 6.26 -3.99
CA ALA A 46 16.91 7.62 -3.93
C ALA A 46 16.08 8.51 -2.98
N LEU A 47 16.71 9.55 -2.43
CA LEU A 47 16.09 10.56 -1.57
C LEU A 47 16.55 11.96 -2.01
N ALA A 48 15.68 12.96 -1.88
CA ALA A 48 16.05 14.37 -1.99
C ALA A 48 15.16 15.26 -1.13
N PHE A 49 15.61 16.50 -0.89
CA PHE A 49 14.87 17.52 -0.16
C PHE A 49 15.09 18.89 -0.81
N ASP A 50 14.00 19.65 -1.03
CA ASP A 50 14.05 21.08 -1.33
C ASP A 50 13.90 21.86 -0.01
N PRO A 51 14.98 22.47 0.51
CA PRO A 51 14.92 23.23 1.76
C PRO A 51 14.21 24.59 1.65
N LYS A 52 13.98 25.13 0.44
CA LYS A 52 13.12 26.33 0.26
C LYS A 52 11.64 25.95 0.29
N LEU A 53 11.26 24.94 -0.51
CA LEU A 53 9.85 24.53 -0.62
C LEU A 53 9.42 23.60 0.52
N GLN A 54 10.36 23.07 1.31
CA GLN A 54 10.17 22.07 2.37
C GLN A 54 9.48 20.80 1.87
N LEU A 55 9.88 20.35 0.68
CA LEU A 55 9.38 19.15 0.00
C LEU A 55 10.45 18.06 -0.01
N MET A 56 10.07 16.83 0.27
CA MET A 56 10.92 15.64 0.15
C MET A 56 10.53 14.84 -1.09
N ALA A 57 11.49 14.23 -1.79
CA ALA A 57 11.24 13.29 -2.87
C ALA A 57 11.87 11.93 -2.59
N ILE A 58 11.13 10.86 -2.87
CA ILE A 58 11.59 9.47 -2.80
C ILE A 58 11.56 8.89 -4.22
N GLY A 59 12.69 8.33 -4.66
CA GLY A 59 12.81 7.53 -5.88
C GLY A 59 12.77 6.04 -5.56
N THR A 60 12.24 5.24 -6.48
CA THR A 60 12.03 3.79 -6.30
C THR A 60 12.71 2.96 -7.40
N LYS A 61 12.93 1.67 -7.11
CA LYS A 61 13.53 0.73 -8.07
C LYS A 61 12.62 0.39 -9.26
N SER A 62 11.36 0.80 -9.23
CA SER A 62 10.37 0.64 -10.32
C SER A 62 10.26 1.85 -11.24
N GLY A 63 10.99 2.93 -10.98
CA GLY A 63 10.95 4.17 -11.78
C GLY A 63 9.91 5.19 -11.33
N ALA A 64 9.24 4.99 -10.18
CA ALA A 64 8.36 6.01 -9.61
C ALA A 64 9.14 7.02 -8.76
N ILE A 65 8.78 8.31 -8.89
CA ILE A 65 9.17 9.41 -8.00
C ILE A 65 7.92 9.84 -7.24
N LYS A 66 8.00 9.92 -5.91
CA LYS A 66 6.94 10.46 -5.06
C LYS A 66 7.45 11.65 -4.26
N ILE A 67 6.78 12.79 -4.37
CA ILE A 67 7.08 14.04 -3.66
C ILE A 67 6.09 14.21 -2.52
N TYR A 68 6.54 14.66 -1.35
CA TYR A 68 5.75 14.87 -0.13
C TYR A 68 6.04 16.23 0.50
N GLY A 69 4.99 16.91 0.98
CA GLY A 69 5.04 18.16 1.74
C GLY A 69 4.24 18.06 3.04
N ALA A 70 3.51 19.10 3.43
CA ALA A 70 2.54 19.01 4.53
C ALA A 70 1.48 17.90 4.27
N PRO A 71 0.83 17.32 5.29
CA PRO A 71 -0.12 16.21 5.11
C PRO A 71 -1.23 16.50 4.08
N GLY A 72 -1.25 15.70 3.00
CA GLY A 72 -2.13 15.86 1.83
C GLY A 72 -1.54 16.71 0.68
N VAL A 73 -0.29 17.15 0.80
CA VAL A 73 0.53 17.68 -0.30
C VAL A 73 1.44 16.56 -0.79
N GLU A 74 1.06 15.93 -1.90
CA GLU A 74 1.80 14.80 -2.49
C GLU A 74 1.66 14.78 -4.02
N PHE A 75 2.69 14.27 -4.71
CA PHE A 75 2.72 14.14 -6.16
C PHE A 75 3.47 12.88 -6.58
N THR A 76 2.92 12.12 -7.54
CA THR A 76 3.59 10.94 -8.11
C THR A 76 3.89 11.17 -9.58
N GLY A 77 5.13 10.89 -9.99
CA GLY A 77 5.57 10.77 -11.38
C GLY A 77 6.13 9.38 -11.63
N LEU A 78 6.07 8.90 -12.87
CA LEU A 78 6.53 7.57 -13.27
C LEU A 78 7.30 7.68 -14.58
N HIS A 79 8.56 7.23 -14.60
CA HIS A 79 9.35 7.16 -15.82
C HIS A 79 8.70 6.18 -16.82
N LYS A 80 8.97 6.37 -18.12
CA LYS A 80 8.36 5.56 -19.19
C LYS A 80 8.76 4.09 -19.11
N ASP A 81 10.01 3.84 -18.72
CA ASP A 81 10.60 2.53 -18.52
C ASP A 81 10.77 2.24 -17.01
N THR A 82 10.78 0.95 -16.66
CA THR A 82 10.80 0.49 -15.25
C THR A 82 12.24 0.31 -14.74
N THR A 83 13.05 1.36 -14.88
CA THR A 83 14.43 1.42 -14.40
C THR A 83 14.54 2.15 -13.05
N ALA A 84 15.52 1.76 -12.24
CA ALA A 84 15.66 2.23 -10.87
C ALA A 84 16.18 3.67 -10.80
N VAL A 85 15.53 4.51 -9.99
CA VAL A 85 15.99 5.88 -9.71
C VAL A 85 17.18 5.82 -8.74
N THR A 86 18.36 6.31 -9.15
CA THR A 86 19.60 6.22 -8.36
C THR A 86 19.96 7.52 -7.64
N GLN A 87 19.58 8.68 -8.19
CA GLN A 87 19.71 9.99 -7.53
C GLN A 87 18.50 10.88 -7.86
N ILE A 88 18.16 11.79 -6.95
CA ILE A 88 17.23 12.90 -7.19
C ILE A 88 17.88 14.19 -6.69
N HIS A 89 17.70 15.30 -7.42
CA HIS A 89 18.20 16.62 -7.05
C HIS A 89 17.14 17.69 -7.36
N PHE A 90 16.63 18.39 -6.35
CA PHE A 90 15.71 19.52 -6.56
C PHE A 90 16.45 20.76 -7.09
N LEU A 91 15.76 21.59 -7.87
CA LEU A 91 16.17 22.97 -8.16
C LEU A 91 15.47 23.90 -7.16
N PRO A 92 16.14 24.38 -6.09
CA PRO A 92 15.46 24.88 -4.90
C PRO A 92 14.53 26.07 -5.18
N GLY A 93 13.25 25.93 -4.83
CA GLY A 93 12.22 26.96 -5.03
C GLY A 93 11.53 26.93 -6.39
N GLN A 94 12.08 26.25 -7.40
CA GLN A 94 11.53 26.27 -8.76
C GLN A 94 10.38 25.29 -8.99
N GLY A 95 10.16 24.33 -8.09
CA GLY A 95 9.22 23.23 -8.31
C GLY A 95 9.64 22.33 -9.46
N ARG A 96 10.97 22.15 -9.60
CA ARG A 96 11.62 21.27 -10.57
C ARG A 96 12.55 20.30 -9.84
N LEU A 97 12.72 19.09 -10.37
CA LEU A 97 13.75 18.16 -9.92
C LEU A 97 14.37 17.40 -11.09
N LEU A 98 15.62 17.00 -10.90
CA LEU A 98 16.35 16.08 -11.77
C LEU A 98 16.32 14.70 -11.14
N SER A 99 16.21 13.66 -11.96
CA SER A 99 16.40 12.27 -11.56
C SER A 99 17.43 11.59 -12.45
N LEU A 100 18.31 10.79 -11.84
CA LEU A 100 19.24 9.88 -12.52
C LEU A 100 18.69 8.46 -12.45
N LEU A 101 18.74 7.71 -13.54
CA LEU A 101 18.37 6.29 -13.59
C LEU A 101 19.62 5.39 -13.72
N ASP A 102 19.49 4.12 -13.34
CA ASP A 102 20.59 3.14 -13.43
C ASP A 102 21.02 2.81 -14.88
N ASP A 103 20.19 3.13 -15.87
CA ASP A 103 20.49 3.08 -17.30
C ASP A 103 21.33 4.27 -17.81
N ASN A 104 21.73 5.19 -16.92
CA ASN A 104 22.53 6.38 -17.19
C ASN A 104 21.78 7.53 -17.91
N THR A 105 20.45 7.56 -17.84
CA THR A 105 19.63 8.71 -18.26
C THR A 105 19.36 9.68 -17.11
N ILE A 106 19.26 10.97 -17.45
CA ILE A 106 18.90 12.08 -16.56
C ILE A 106 17.58 12.67 -17.08
N HIS A 107 16.56 12.77 -16.23
CA HIS A 107 15.27 13.37 -16.58
C HIS A 107 15.03 14.65 -15.78
N LEU A 108 14.48 15.68 -16.43
CA LEU A 108 13.97 16.88 -15.78
C LEU A 108 12.45 16.77 -15.59
N TRP A 109 12.02 16.94 -14.35
CA TRP A 109 10.63 16.93 -13.93
C TRP A 109 10.19 18.31 -13.45
N GLU A 110 8.95 18.66 -13.73
CA GLU A 110 8.33 19.92 -13.32
C GLU A 110 6.97 19.72 -12.65
N LEU A 111 6.69 20.49 -11.61
CA LEU A 111 5.33 20.70 -11.11
C LEU A 111 4.62 21.70 -12.04
N ALA A 112 3.68 21.19 -12.85
CA ALA A 112 2.90 21.97 -13.81
C ALA A 112 1.43 22.03 -13.40
N ALA A 113 0.78 23.17 -13.63
CA ALA A 113 -0.65 23.32 -13.40
C ALA A 113 -1.43 22.65 -14.54
N GLY A 114 -2.29 21.69 -14.21
CA GLY A 114 -3.22 21.09 -15.17
C GLY A 114 -4.26 22.09 -15.67
N SER A 115 -5.06 21.71 -16.66
CA SER A 115 -6.21 22.53 -17.07
C SER A 115 -7.27 22.61 -15.96
N PRO A 116 -7.90 23.79 -15.74
CA PRO A 116 -8.95 23.95 -14.75
C PRO A 116 -10.15 23.06 -15.09
N ARG A 117 -10.70 22.38 -14.09
CA ARG A 117 -11.80 21.42 -14.27
C ARG A 117 -13.10 21.99 -13.71
N GLU A 118 -14.14 22.04 -14.55
CA GLU A 118 -15.50 22.27 -14.07
C GLU A 118 -16.07 20.97 -13.51
N VAL A 119 -16.36 20.96 -12.21
CA VAL A 119 -16.96 19.82 -11.51
C VAL A 119 -18.17 20.34 -10.72
N GLY A 120 -19.37 19.88 -11.08
CA GLY A 120 -20.61 20.34 -10.46
C GLY A 120 -20.96 21.81 -10.72
N GLY A 121 -20.49 22.39 -11.83
CA GLY A 121 -20.70 23.81 -12.17
C GLY A 121 -19.74 24.79 -11.48
N VAL A 122 -18.85 24.30 -10.61
CA VAL A 122 -17.77 25.11 -10.02
C VAL A 122 -16.49 24.91 -10.83
N LYS A 123 -15.87 26.00 -11.28
CA LYS A 123 -14.51 25.99 -11.81
C LYS A 123 -13.54 25.76 -10.66
N LYS A 124 -12.95 24.57 -10.58
CA LYS A 124 -11.76 24.33 -9.75
C LYS A 124 -10.51 24.76 -10.53
N GLU A 125 -9.55 25.32 -9.82
CA GLU A 125 -8.20 25.54 -10.34
C GLU A 125 -7.58 24.20 -10.79
N GLY A 126 -6.61 24.28 -11.70
CA GLY A 126 -5.94 23.10 -12.23
C GLY A 126 -5.17 22.36 -11.14
N VAL A 127 -5.40 21.05 -11.00
CA VAL A 127 -4.61 20.20 -10.10
C VAL A 127 -3.15 20.25 -10.55
N ILE A 128 -2.24 20.58 -9.63
CA ILE A 128 -0.80 20.55 -9.88
C ILE A 128 -0.36 19.09 -10.06
N SER A 129 0.46 18.83 -11.07
CA SER A 129 0.92 17.48 -11.42
C SER A 129 2.42 17.49 -11.73
N LEU A 130 3.10 16.42 -11.36
CA LEU A 130 4.51 16.21 -11.69
C LEU A 130 4.60 15.65 -13.12
N GLN A 131 5.30 16.35 -14.01
CA GLN A 131 5.40 16.01 -15.44
C GLN A 131 6.87 15.94 -15.86
N GLU A 132 7.23 14.93 -16.65
CA GLU A 132 8.52 14.83 -17.30
C GLU A 132 8.56 15.82 -18.47
N VAL A 133 9.52 16.75 -18.45
CA VAL A 133 9.62 17.83 -19.45
C VAL A 133 10.79 17.61 -20.41
N ASP A 134 11.92 17.10 -19.92
CA ASP A 134 13.11 16.85 -20.76
C ASP A 134 13.92 15.62 -20.27
N ASN A 135 14.77 15.08 -21.13
CA ASN A 135 15.65 13.94 -20.79
C ASN A 135 16.96 13.98 -21.59
N TYR A 136 18.06 13.57 -20.96
CA TYR A 136 19.40 13.56 -21.51
C TYR A 136 20.13 12.27 -21.12
N SER A 137 20.97 11.75 -22.02
CA SER A 137 21.90 10.64 -21.71
C SER A 137 23.30 11.04 -22.15
N LEU A 138 24.28 10.83 -21.27
CA LEU A 138 25.68 11.17 -21.56
C LEU A 138 26.23 10.17 -22.60
N PRO A 139 26.64 10.61 -23.81
CA PRO A 139 26.94 9.70 -24.91
C PRO A 139 28.22 8.89 -24.65
N GLY A 140 28.10 7.57 -24.75
CA GLY A 140 29.24 6.65 -24.76
C GLY A 140 30.11 6.82 -26.01
N ARG A 141 31.35 6.31 -25.97
CA ARG A 141 32.26 6.36 -27.13
C ARG A 141 31.71 5.51 -28.28
N PRO A 142 31.56 6.06 -29.51
CA PRO A 142 31.06 5.30 -30.66
C PRO A 142 31.87 4.02 -30.90
N GLY A 143 31.17 2.89 -31.00
CA GLY A 143 31.77 1.57 -31.27
C GLY A 143 32.21 0.76 -30.04
N ILE A 144 31.94 1.23 -28.81
CA ILE A 144 32.18 0.46 -27.58
C ILE A 144 30.88 0.36 -26.77
N GLU A 145 30.30 -0.84 -26.68
CA GLU A 145 29.04 -1.10 -25.95
C GLU A 145 29.18 -1.01 -24.41
N SER A 146 30.42 -0.94 -23.89
CA SER A 146 30.72 -0.87 -22.46
C SER A 146 30.95 0.58 -22.00
N CYS A 147 29.86 1.26 -21.63
CA CYS A 147 29.84 2.69 -21.31
C CYS A 147 30.37 3.09 -19.91
N SER A 148 31.12 2.25 -19.20
CA SER A 148 31.56 2.53 -17.81
C SER A 148 32.22 3.91 -17.64
N ALA A 149 33.19 4.30 -18.49
CA ALA A 149 33.86 5.60 -18.38
C ALA A 149 32.93 6.83 -18.50
N THR A 150 31.72 6.67 -19.04
CA THR A 150 30.68 7.71 -19.14
C THR A 150 29.47 7.43 -18.23
N ARG A 151 29.57 6.45 -17.32
CA ARG A 151 28.58 6.25 -16.25
C ARG A 151 28.69 7.39 -15.24
N VAL A 152 27.56 8.02 -14.95
CA VAL A 152 27.44 9.14 -14.02
C VAL A 152 27.54 8.62 -12.59
N THR A 153 28.39 9.26 -11.80
CA THR A 153 28.60 8.95 -10.38
C THR A 153 28.00 10.01 -9.46
N VAL A 154 28.09 11.29 -9.84
CA VAL A 154 27.62 12.41 -9.03
C VAL A 154 27.00 13.49 -9.91
N LEU A 155 25.82 13.97 -9.52
CA LEU A 155 25.25 15.22 -10.01
C LEU A 155 25.45 16.33 -8.96
N LEU A 156 25.88 17.51 -9.40
CA LEU A 156 25.94 18.74 -8.61
C LEU A 156 25.20 19.85 -9.36
N LEU A 157 24.11 20.35 -8.77
CA LEU A 157 23.47 21.58 -9.20
C LEU A 157 24.25 22.78 -8.61
N LEU A 158 24.65 23.75 -9.45
CA LEU A 158 25.24 25.00 -8.98
C LEU A 158 24.15 25.95 -8.43
N LYS A 159 24.51 26.84 -7.51
CA LYS A 159 23.56 27.74 -6.80
C LYS A 159 22.73 28.65 -7.70
N SER A 160 23.23 29.02 -8.89
CA SER A 160 22.44 29.78 -9.87
C SER A 160 21.26 28.99 -10.45
N CYS A 161 21.28 27.66 -10.30
CA CYS A 161 20.35 26.69 -10.92
C CYS A 161 20.35 26.70 -12.47
N GLU A 162 21.35 27.33 -13.09
CA GLU A 162 21.52 27.41 -14.55
C GLU A 162 22.42 26.28 -15.10
N LEU A 163 23.23 25.65 -14.24
CA LEU A 163 24.23 24.65 -14.62
C LEU A 163 24.20 23.43 -13.71
N LEU A 164 24.26 22.26 -14.35
CA LEU A 164 24.41 20.95 -13.74
C LEU A 164 25.80 20.40 -14.06
N CYS A 165 26.61 20.16 -13.04
CA CYS A 165 27.87 19.44 -13.14
C CYS A 165 27.65 17.94 -13.00
N ILE A 166 28.28 17.14 -13.86
CA ILE A 166 28.12 15.68 -13.93
C ILE A 166 29.50 15.02 -13.82
N GLY A 167 29.77 14.35 -12.70
CA GLY A 167 30.96 13.52 -12.50
C GLY A 167 30.76 12.11 -13.06
N THR A 168 31.83 11.48 -13.56
CA THR A 168 31.78 10.10 -14.10
C THR A 168 32.82 9.15 -13.51
N GLU A 169 32.61 7.84 -13.70
CA GLU A 169 33.60 6.80 -13.37
C GLU A 169 34.94 7.01 -14.12
N GLY A 170 34.89 7.64 -15.29
CA GLY A 170 36.07 7.99 -16.11
C GLY A 170 36.84 9.23 -15.62
N GLY A 171 36.54 9.78 -14.44
CA GLY A 171 37.28 10.91 -13.86
C GLY A 171 37.05 12.26 -14.56
N GLY A 172 36.03 12.36 -15.42
CA GLY A 172 35.65 13.60 -16.10
C GLY A 172 34.51 14.33 -15.39
N VAL A 173 34.45 15.65 -15.58
CA VAL A 173 33.31 16.49 -15.18
C VAL A 173 32.73 17.17 -16.42
N TYR A 174 31.45 16.90 -16.67
CA TYR A 174 30.66 17.44 -17.78
C TYR A 174 29.67 18.49 -17.25
N PHE A 175 29.17 19.36 -18.14
CA PHE A 175 28.29 20.47 -17.79
C PHE A 175 27.06 20.50 -18.70
N LEU A 176 25.86 20.50 -18.12
CA LEU A 176 24.61 20.78 -18.83
C LEU A 176 24.03 22.12 -18.40
N GLU A 177 23.40 22.82 -19.35
CA GLU A 177 22.64 24.05 -19.13
C GLU A 177 21.17 23.74 -18.85
N LEU A 178 20.63 24.35 -17.81
CA LEU A 178 19.25 24.17 -17.34
C LEU A 178 18.37 25.34 -17.79
N PRO A 179 17.07 25.11 -18.06
CA PRO A 179 16.35 23.84 -17.88
C PRO A 179 16.53 22.84 -19.04
N HIS A 180 16.97 23.25 -20.22
CA HIS A 180 16.90 22.45 -21.46
C HIS A 180 17.95 21.34 -21.64
N LEU A 181 18.60 20.91 -20.55
CA LEU A 181 19.64 19.86 -20.49
C LEU A 181 20.73 19.94 -21.58
N LEU A 182 21.09 21.15 -22.05
CA LEU A 182 21.98 21.32 -23.21
C LEU A 182 23.46 21.17 -22.82
N PRO A 183 24.26 20.30 -23.48
CA PRO A 183 25.65 20.07 -23.10
C PRO A 183 26.58 21.23 -23.50
N LYS A 184 27.32 21.77 -22.53
CA LYS A 184 28.35 22.78 -22.75
C LYS A 184 29.72 22.14 -22.98
N GLU A 185 29.91 21.61 -24.20
CA GLU A 185 31.15 20.94 -24.62
C GLU A 185 32.42 21.78 -24.39
N SER A 186 32.32 23.10 -24.62
CA SER A 186 33.41 24.05 -24.40
C SER A 186 33.87 24.14 -22.94
N GLN A 187 33.04 23.74 -21.96
CA GLN A 187 33.34 23.80 -20.52
C GLN A 187 33.78 22.44 -19.94
N MET A 188 33.63 21.33 -20.68
CA MET A 188 33.99 19.98 -20.21
C MET A 188 35.42 19.90 -19.65
N LEU A 189 35.56 19.26 -18.49
CA LEU A 189 36.81 19.08 -17.75
C LEU A 189 37.19 17.59 -17.76
N LEU A 190 38.10 17.22 -18.67
CA LEU A 190 38.60 15.85 -18.77
C LEU A 190 39.69 15.58 -17.73
N GLN A 191 39.80 14.32 -17.28
CA GLN A 191 40.78 13.86 -16.29
C GLN A 191 42.21 14.32 -16.60
N ASP A 192 42.59 14.37 -17.88
CA ASP A 192 43.92 14.80 -18.33
C ASP A 192 44.23 16.27 -18.01
N GLN A 193 43.23 17.16 -18.03
CA GLN A 193 43.41 18.58 -17.71
C GLN A 193 43.71 18.76 -16.21
N VAL A 194 42.96 18.07 -15.35
CA VAL A 194 43.24 18.05 -13.90
C VAL A 194 44.60 17.40 -13.63
N THR A 195 44.92 16.32 -14.34
CA THR A 195 46.20 15.59 -14.22
C THR A 195 47.42 16.46 -14.59
N GLN A 196 47.27 17.42 -15.52
CA GLN A 196 48.32 18.39 -15.88
C GLN A 196 48.66 19.36 -14.74
N SER A 197 47.71 19.66 -13.84
CA SER A 197 47.96 20.49 -12.65
C SER A 197 48.63 19.73 -11.50
N LEU A 198 48.67 18.39 -11.53
CA LEU A 198 49.18 17.58 -10.42
C LEU A 198 50.72 17.49 -10.40
N PRO A 199 51.36 17.52 -9.22
CA PRO A 199 52.79 17.25 -9.06
C PRO A 199 53.23 15.90 -9.64
N ASP A 200 54.42 15.86 -10.25
CA ASP A 200 54.92 14.68 -10.98
C ASP A 200 55.06 13.42 -10.10
N ASN A 201 55.33 13.57 -8.80
CA ASN A 201 55.39 12.46 -7.85
C ASN A 201 54.04 11.75 -7.65
N TYR A 202 52.92 12.43 -7.92
CA TYR A 202 51.56 11.86 -7.86
C TYR A 202 51.09 11.33 -9.22
N ARG A 203 51.61 11.89 -10.33
CA ARG A 203 51.31 11.55 -11.73
C ARG A 203 51.92 10.22 -12.21
N CYS A 204 52.05 9.23 -11.31
CA CYS A 204 52.80 7.99 -11.48
C CYS A 204 52.14 6.92 -12.40
N GLY A 205 51.59 7.33 -13.55
CA GLY A 205 50.95 6.44 -14.55
C GLY A 205 49.63 5.79 -14.11
N LYS A 206 49.18 6.04 -12.88
CA LYS A 206 47.92 5.56 -12.31
C LYS A 206 46.82 6.60 -12.52
N SER A 207 45.61 6.14 -12.87
CA SER A 207 44.42 7.00 -12.97
C SER A 207 44.10 7.71 -11.65
N LEU A 208 43.27 8.76 -11.74
CA LEU A 208 42.61 9.38 -10.59
C LEU A 208 41.40 8.53 -10.11
N GLY A 209 40.83 7.75 -11.03
CA GLY A 209 39.61 6.95 -10.81
C GLY A 209 38.33 7.78 -10.89
N PRO A 210 37.17 7.22 -10.50
CA PRO A 210 35.89 7.91 -10.45
C PRO A 210 35.92 9.24 -9.70
N VAL A 211 35.03 10.15 -10.12
CA VAL A 211 34.63 11.32 -9.34
C VAL A 211 33.59 10.88 -8.31
N GLU A 212 33.97 10.81 -7.02
CA GLU A 212 33.09 10.35 -5.93
C GLU A 212 32.32 11.49 -5.26
N SER A 213 32.76 12.75 -5.44
CA SER A 213 32.04 13.91 -4.93
C SER A 213 32.30 15.19 -5.72
N LEU A 214 31.27 16.03 -5.83
CA LEU A 214 31.30 17.36 -6.44
C LEU A 214 30.53 18.33 -5.52
N GLN A 215 31.14 19.44 -5.11
CA GLN A 215 30.44 20.49 -4.33
C GLN A 215 30.89 21.91 -4.69
N GLU A 216 29.96 22.85 -4.85
CA GLU A 216 30.28 24.27 -5.00
C GLU A 216 30.72 24.90 -3.67
N HIS A 217 31.77 25.74 -3.70
CA HIS A 217 32.30 26.41 -2.51
C HIS A 217 31.23 27.29 -1.82
N PRO A 218 31.02 27.20 -0.49
CA PRO A 218 29.95 27.89 0.24
C PRO A 218 29.86 29.40 -0.06
N GLN A 219 30.97 30.11 0.07
CA GLN A 219 31.05 31.58 -0.02
C GLN A 219 31.64 32.14 -1.34
N GLN A 220 31.98 31.29 -2.33
CA GLN A 220 32.68 31.72 -3.56
C GLN A 220 32.04 31.05 -4.78
N THR A 221 31.14 31.76 -5.45
CA THR A 221 30.47 31.27 -6.66
C THR A 221 31.45 30.97 -7.78
N GLY A 222 31.23 29.89 -8.53
CA GLY A 222 32.08 29.51 -9.66
C GLY A 222 33.33 28.70 -9.29
N LYS A 223 33.54 28.38 -8.00
CA LYS A 223 34.57 27.40 -7.57
C LYS A 223 33.91 26.10 -7.13
N ILE A 224 34.43 24.98 -7.63
CA ILE A 224 33.95 23.64 -7.30
C ILE A 224 35.06 22.79 -6.68
N LEU A 225 34.69 21.97 -5.71
CA LEU A 225 35.53 20.96 -5.08
C LEU A 225 35.25 19.61 -5.75
N ILE A 226 36.28 19.01 -6.34
CA ILE A 226 36.21 17.75 -7.09
C ILE A 226 36.95 16.67 -6.30
N GLY A 227 36.23 15.69 -5.79
CA GLY A 227 36.76 14.54 -5.07
C GLY A 227 36.91 13.32 -5.97
N TYR A 228 38.12 12.78 -6.05
CA TYR A 228 38.43 11.55 -6.77
C TYR A 228 38.66 10.38 -5.83
N SER A 229 38.13 9.21 -6.19
CA SER A 229 38.24 7.93 -5.46
C SER A 229 39.62 7.65 -4.86
N ARG A 230 40.70 7.95 -5.58
CA ARG A 230 42.09 7.72 -5.12
C ARG A 230 42.52 8.58 -3.92
N GLY A 231 41.69 9.51 -3.43
CA GLY A 231 42.00 10.41 -2.30
C GLY A 231 42.51 11.78 -2.72
N LEU A 232 42.54 12.09 -4.02
CA LEU A 232 42.81 13.43 -4.53
C LEU A 232 41.53 14.28 -4.41
N VAL A 233 41.64 15.46 -3.81
CA VAL A 233 40.60 16.50 -3.87
C VAL A 233 41.19 17.76 -4.51
N VAL A 234 40.44 18.39 -5.41
CA VAL A 234 40.88 19.57 -6.17
C VAL A 234 39.87 20.69 -5.97
N LEU A 235 40.32 21.86 -5.52
CA LEU A 235 39.56 23.10 -5.65
C LEU A 235 39.82 23.67 -7.04
N TRP A 236 38.79 23.74 -7.87
CA TRP A 236 38.87 24.13 -9.27
C TRP A 236 38.03 25.40 -9.53
N ASP A 237 38.63 26.38 -10.20
CA ASP A 237 37.95 27.60 -10.64
C ASP A 237 37.42 27.42 -12.07
N LEU A 238 36.10 27.53 -12.23
CA LEU A 238 35.43 27.40 -13.52
C LEU A 238 35.72 28.56 -14.48
N SER A 239 36.11 29.74 -13.95
CA SER A 239 36.36 30.94 -14.72
C SER A 239 37.77 31.00 -15.32
N THR A 240 38.81 30.71 -14.52
CA THR A 240 40.21 30.63 -15.00
C THR A 240 40.58 29.27 -15.57
N ARG A 241 39.78 28.22 -15.32
CA ARG A 241 40.05 26.81 -15.66
C ARG A 241 41.40 26.32 -15.10
N HIS A 242 41.65 26.62 -13.84
CA HIS A 242 42.83 26.16 -13.12
C HIS A 242 42.46 25.49 -11.78
N ALA A 243 43.39 24.68 -11.27
CA ALA A 243 43.31 24.16 -9.90
C ALA A 243 43.88 25.22 -8.94
N ASP A 244 43.05 25.78 -8.07
CA ASP A 244 43.47 26.73 -7.02
C ASP A 244 44.30 26.02 -5.95
N GLN A 245 43.81 24.87 -5.48
CA GLN A 245 44.42 24.10 -4.38
C GLN A 245 44.23 22.59 -4.61
N LEU A 246 45.26 21.83 -4.27
CA LEU A 246 45.29 20.36 -4.35
C LEU A 246 45.42 19.76 -2.95
N PHE A 247 44.55 18.82 -2.59
CA PHE A 247 44.61 18.08 -1.32
C PHE A 247 44.88 16.62 -1.61
N LEU A 248 45.99 16.10 -1.06
CA LEU A 248 46.50 14.77 -1.39
C LEU A 248 46.27 13.82 -0.22
N GLY A 249 45.06 13.26 -0.16
CA GLY A 249 44.67 12.21 0.76
C GLY A 249 45.45 10.91 0.54
N LYS A 250 45.52 10.08 1.59
CA LYS A 250 46.23 8.80 1.60
C LYS A 250 45.32 7.58 1.42
N GLN A 251 44.03 7.74 1.72
CA GLN A 251 43.02 6.69 1.67
C GLN A 251 42.10 6.88 0.46
N GLN A 252 41.35 5.84 0.12
CA GLN A 252 40.26 5.94 -0.84
C GLN A 252 39.15 6.84 -0.29
N LEU A 253 38.77 7.86 -1.06
CA LEU A 253 37.70 8.80 -0.77
C LEU A 253 36.34 8.17 -1.05
N GLU A 254 35.37 8.43 -0.18
CA GLU A 254 33.97 7.99 -0.32
C GLU A 254 33.00 9.19 -0.36
N SER A 255 33.28 10.26 0.40
CA SER A 255 32.41 11.45 0.45
C SER A 255 33.16 12.72 0.85
N LEU A 256 32.61 13.88 0.47
CA LEU A 256 33.06 15.21 0.91
C LEU A 256 31.89 16.00 1.51
N ILE A 257 32.19 16.93 2.41
CA ILE A 257 31.27 17.99 2.84
C ILE A 257 32.01 19.27 3.20
N TRP A 258 31.59 20.40 2.64
CA TRP A 258 32.03 21.72 3.09
C TRP A 258 31.46 22.08 4.47
N GLU A 259 32.27 22.75 5.28
CA GLU A 259 31.81 23.52 6.45
C GLU A 259 31.31 24.90 5.96
N ARG A 260 30.33 25.48 6.65
CA ARG A 260 29.49 26.60 6.17
C ARG A 260 30.26 27.87 5.81
N SER A 261 31.36 28.17 6.49
CA SER A 261 32.22 29.32 6.17
C SER A 261 33.06 29.11 4.90
N GLY A 262 33.20 27.87 4.41
CA GLY A 262 34.06 27.51 3.28
C GLY A 262 35.56 27.53 3.59
N ASN A 263 35.97 27.71 4.86
CA ASN A 263 37.38 27.65 5.24
C ASN A 263 37.83 26.20 5.55
N LEU A 264 36.89 25.31 5.89
CA LEU A 264 37.14 23.89 6.12
C LEU A 264 36.28 23.01 5.20
N PHE A 265 36.78 21.82 4.87
CA PHE A 265 35.95 20.72 4.38
C PHE A 265 36.36 19.40 5.04
N VAL A 266 35.45 18.43 5.04
CA VAL A 266 35.68 17.09 5.59
C VAL A 266 35.56 16.05 4.49
N SER A 267 36.46 15.08 4.52
CA SER A 267 36.49 13.91 3.63
C SER A 267 36.30 12.63 4.43
N SER A 268 35.41 11.73 4.00
CA SER A 268 35.26 10.38 4.56
C SER A 268 35.85 9.30 3.65
N HIS A 269 36.29 8.18 4.24
CA HIS A 269 37.17 7.21 3.56
C HIS A 269 36.76 5.74 3.76
N ASN A 270 37.30 4.86 2.90
CA ASN A 270 37.05 3.41 2.90
C ASN A 270 37.59 2.67 4.15
N ASP A 271 38.58 3.24 4.84
CA ASP A 271 39.12 2.67 6.09
C ASP A 271 38.20 2.85 7.31
N GLY A 272 37.11 3.62 7.15
CA GLY A 272 36.17 3.97 8.21
C GLY A 272 36.55 5.22 9.00
N GLY A 273 37.53 5.99 8.51
CA GLY A 273 37.88 7.29 9.05
C GLY A 273 37.29 8.48 8.28
N TYR A 274 37.47 9.65 8.88
CA TYR A 274 37.32 10.94 8.21
C TYR A 274 38.55 11.84 8.47
N SER A 275 38.70 12.89 7.67
CA SER A 275 39.75 13.91 7.81
C SER A 275 39.19 15.31 7.58
N VAL A 276 39.63 16.28 8.39
CA VAL A 276 39.27 17.70 8.25
C VAL A 276 40.42 18.43 7.57
N TRP A 277 40.13 19.19 6.51
CA TRP A 277 41.11 19.94 5.71
C TRP A 277 40.83 21.43 5.78
N ALA A 278 41.88 22.24 5.85
CA ALA A 278 41.78 23.71 5.79
C ALA A 278 42.11 24.23 4.39
N VAL A 279 41.29 25.16 3.92
CA VAL A 279 41.40 25.81 2.60
C VAL A 279 41.93 27.21 2.82
N THR A 280 43.18 27.46 2.42
CA THR A 280 43.89 28.70 2.74
C THR A 280 44.58 29.26 1.50
N SER A 281 44.29 30.51 1.15
CA SER A 281 44.65 31.15 -0.14
C SER A 281 46.15 31.28 -0.47
N GLY A 282 47.04 30.75 0.37
CA GLY A 282 48.50 30.69 0.13
C GLY A 282 49.06 29.31 -0.19
N ASN A 283 48.33 28.21 0.08
CA ASN A 283 48.84 26.84 -0.09
C ASN A 283 48.25 26.16 -1.34
N ALA A 284 49.00 26.14 -2.45
CA ALA A 284 48.58 25.46 -3.68
C ALA A 284 48.51 23.92 -3.56
N CYS A 285 49.22 23.30 -2.60
CA CYS A 285 49.16 21.86 -2.37
C CYS A 285 49.30 21.50 -0.87
N ASN A 286 48.36 20.72 -0.35
CA ASN A 286 48.28 20.28 1.04
C ASN A 286 48.38 18.75 1.13
N HIS A 287 49.39 18.27 1.87
CA HIS A 287 49.72 16.84 2.02
C HIS A 287 49.24 16.21 3.34
N GLN A 288 48.69 17.01 4.26
CA GLN A 288 48.24 16.57 5.57
C GLN A 288 46.93 17.30 5.92
N PRO A 289 45.94 16.60 6.50
CA PRO A 289 44.74 17.23 7.05
C PRO A 289 45.04 17.88 8.41
N VAL A 290 44.16 18.77 8.87
CA VAL A 290 44.19 19.39 10.21
C VAL A 290 43.97 18.33 11.29
N SER A 291 43.07 17.39 11.05
CA SER A 291 42.82 16.23 11.89
C SER A 291 42.38 15.04 11.06
N SER A 292 42.58 13.83 11.58
CA SER A 292 42.05 12.61 10.96
C SER A 292 41.75 11.57 12.04
N THR A 293 40.56 11.00 11.97
CA THR A 293 39.97 10.19 13.05
C THR A 293 39.32 8.94 12.45
N ILE A 294 39.54 7.78 13.06
CA ILE A 294 38.79 6.54 12.79
C ILE A 294 37.92 6.30 14.03
N PRO A 295 36.62 6.70 14.03
CA PRO A 295 35.84 6.80 15.26
C PRO A 295 35.73 5.50 16.05
N TYR A 296 35.59 4.38 15.34
CA TYR A 296 35.47 3.04 15.93
C TYR A 296 36.76 2.21 15.80
N GLY A 297 37.91 2.89 15.68
CA GLY A 297 39.22 2.28 15.73
C GLY A 297 39.54 1.68 17.11
N PRO A 298 40.66 0.92 17.26
CA PRO A 298 41.71 0.70 16.26
C PRO A 298 41.41 -0.46 15.28
N PHE A 299 40.27 -1.14 15.40
CA PHE A 299 39.95 -2.29 14.57
C PHE A 299 39.66 -1.89 13.10
N PRO A 300 39.92 -2.77 12.11
CA PRO A 300 39.58 -2.50 10.71
C PRO A 300 38.07 -2.27 10.53
N CYS A 301 37.70 -1.07 10.13
CA CYS A 301 36.31 -0.66 10.00
C CYS A 301 35.76 -0.89 8.59
N LYS A 302 34.48 -0.61 8.39
CA LYS A 302 33.85 -0.37 7.08
C LYS A 302 33.96 1.11 6.72
N ALA A 303 33.91 1.40 5.42
CA ALA A 303 33.82 2.74 4.86
C ALA A 303 32.80 3.64 5.59
N ILE A 304 33.06 4.95 5.60
CA ILE A 304 32.05 5.96 5.90
C ILE A 304 31.56 6.53 4.57
N ASN A 305 30.39 6.06 4.13
CA ASN A 305 29.89 6.26 2.76
C ASN A 305 29.35 7.69 2.52
N LYS A 306 28.80 8.32 3.55
CA LYS A 306 28.29 9.70 3.52
C LYS A 306 28.53 10.36 4.86
N ILE A 307 28.95 11.62 4.84
CA ILE A 307 29.22 12.44 6.02
C ILE A 307 28.61 13.83 5.85
N LEU A 308 27.97 14.34 6.90
CA LEU A 308 27.45 15.69 7.00
C LEU A 308 28.08 16.40 8.21
N TRP A 309 28.55 17.62 7.99
CA TRP A 309 29.01 18.55 9.00
C TRP A 309 28.00 19.70 9.09
N ARG A 310 27.52 20.04 10.29
CA ARG A 310 26.57 21.15 10.50
C ARG A 310 27.02 22.06 11.62
N THR A 311 27.22 23.34 11.35
CA THR A 311 27.61 24.32 12.38
C THR A 311 26.40 24.73 13.23
N THR A 312 26.62 25.02 14.52
CA THR A 312 25.55 25.46 15.43
C THR A 312 25.96 26.67 16.25
N GLN A 313 24.98 27.48 16.67
CA GLN A 313 25.19 28.61 17.57
C GLN A 313 25.81 28.22 18.94
N THR A 314 25.78 26.94 19.31
CA THR A 314 26.42 26.46 20.55
C THR A 314 27.95 26.36 20.45
N GLY A 315 28.51 26.54 19.25
CA GLY A 315 29.94 26.46 18.96
C GLY A 315 30.41 25.07 18.56
N SER A 316 29.65 24.01 18.89
CA SER A 316 29.96 22.65 18.47
C SER A 316 29.26 22.26 17.17
N PRO A 317 29.95 21.57 16.23
CA PRO A 317 29.33 21.06 15.02
C PRO A 317 28.61 19.74 15.30
N VAL A 318 27.44 19.54 14.69
CA VAL A 318 26.79 18.23 14.63
C VAL A 318 27.38 17.46 13.46
N MET A 319 27.89 16.27 13.76
CA MET A 319 28.46 15.32 12.81
C MET A 319 27.50 14.16 12.60
N LEU A 320 27.14 13.89 11.35
CA LEU A 320 26.21 12.81 11.00
C LEU A 320 26.82 11.95 9.88
N TYR A 321 27.02 10.65 10.11
CA TYR A 321 27.68 9.79 9.12
C TYR A 321 27.19 8.34 9.12
N SER A 322 27.10 7.75 7.92
CA SER A 322 26.70 6.34 7.74
C SER A 322 27.92 5.42 7.56
N GLY A 323 27.86 4.24 8.17
CA GLY A 323 28.97 3.27 8.13
C GLY A 323 29.97 3.44 9.27
N GLY A 324 31.27 3.27 8.98
CA GLY A 324 32.35 3.31 9.99
C GLY A 324 32.45 2.09 10.91
N MET A 325 31.50 1.15 10.88
CA MET A 325 31.41 0.04 11.83
C MET A 325 32.63 -0.92 11.80
N PRO A 326 33.11 -1.42 12.97
CA PRO A 326 34.12 -2.47 13.05
C PRO A 326 33.74 -3.72 12.24
N ARG A 327 34.55 -4.05 11.23
CA ARG A 327 34.19 -4.98 10.13
C ARG A 327 33.95 -6.42 10.59
N ALA A 328 34.58 -6.83 11.68
CA ALA A 328 34.49 -8.18 12.22
C ALA A 328 33.24 -8.42 13.10
N SER A 329 32.90 -7.45 13.97
CA SER A 329 31.84 -7.60 14.98
C SER A 329 30.50 -7.03 14.56
N TYR A 330 30.50 -5.94 13.79
CA TYR A 330 29.30 -5.15 13.46
C TYR A 330 29.20 -4.85 11.95
N GLY A 331 29.85 -5.68 11.13
CA GLY A 331 29.93 -5.50 9.68
C GLY A 331 28.60 -5.71 8.95
N ASP A 332 27.62 -6.35 9.56
CA ASP A 332 26.28 -6.61 9.02
C ASP A 332 25.23 -5.56 9.42
N ARG A 333 25.44 -4.87 10.56
CA ARG A 333 24.58 -3.80 11.07
C ARG A 333 24.37 -2.66 10.06
N HIS A 334 23.29 -1.90 10.23
CA HIS A 334 22.93 -0.78 9.37
C HIS A 334 22.84 0.49 10.20
N CYS A 335 23.93 1.26 10.24
CA CYS A 335 24.11 2.31 11.24
C CYS A 335 24.31 3.71 10.67
N LEU A 336 23.77 4.69 11.39
CA LEU A 336 24.06 6.12 11.23
C LEU A 336 24.49 6.69 12.58
N THR A 337 25.67 7.28 12.63
CA THR A 337 26.20 7.92 13.85
C THR A 337 25.81 9.39 13.89
N ILE A 338 25.31 9.86 15.03
CA ILE A 338 25.23 11.29 15.37
C ILE A 338 26.26 11.57 16.46
N GLN A 339 27.06 12.62 16.29
CA GLN A 339 28.10 13.02 17.23
C GLN A 339 28.10 14.55 17.40
N GLN A 340 28.04 15.03 18.64
CA GLN A 340 28.14 16.45 19.00
C GLN A 340 28.83 16.59 20.38
N ASP A 341 29.90 17.38 20.46
CA ASP A 341 30.77 17.51 21.64
C ASP A 341 31.25 16.16 22.22
N LYS A 342 30.51 15.66 23.22
CA LYS A 342 30.74 14.37 23.89
C LYS A 342 29.61 13.37 23.67
N GLU A 343 28.45 13.82 23.19
CA GLU A 343 27.35 12.93 22.86
C GLU A 343 27.67 12.21 21.55
N HIS A 344 27.67 10.88 21.59
CA HIS A 344 27.96 10.00 20.47
C HIS A 344 26.93 8.89 20.50
N VAL A 345 26.08 8.80 19.49
CA VAL A 345 25.01 7.80 19.42
C VAL A 345 25.04 7.11 18.06
N THR A 346 25.14 5.80 18.06
CA THR A 346 25.11 4.95 16.88
C THR A 346 23.69 4.44 16.67
N LEU A 347 22.88 5.13 15.85
CA LEU A 347 21.54 4.65 15.49
C LEU A 347 21.68 3.35 14.70
N ASP A 348 21.03 2.28 15.17
CA ASP A 348 21.04 0.96 14.54
C ASP A 348 19.65 0.62 13.97
N PHE A 349 19.62 0.22 12.71
CA PHE A 349 18.40 0.01 11.93
C PHE A 349 18.27 -1.45 11.46
N THR A 350 17.04 -1.93 11.39
CA THR A 350 16.71 -3.30 10.93
C THR A 350 16.75 -3.47 9.40
N SER A 351 16.74 -2.36 8.65
CA SER A 351 16.83 -2.33 7.19
C SER A 351 17.88 -1.31 6.71
N ARG A 352 18.35 -1.45 5.47
CA ARG A 352 19.52 -0.72 4.97
C ARG A 352 19.22 0.77 4.83
N VAL A 353 20.09 1.64 5.34
CA VAL A 353 20.08 3.07 5.00
C VAL A 353 20.25 3.22 3.49
N ILE A 354 19.27 3.87 2.84
CA ILE A 354 19.32 4.27 1.42
C ILE A 354 20.02 5.62 1.32
N ASP A 355 19.48 6.64 2.00
CA ASP A 355 20.14 7.93 2.17
C ASP A 355 19.54 8.73 3.35
N PHE A 356 20.17 9.84 3.74
CA PHE A 356 19.71 10.74 4.80
C PHE A 356 20.03 12.22 4.53
N PHE A 357 19.27 13.13 5.14
CA PHE A 357 19.53 14.57 5.13
C PHE A 357 19.13 15.24 6.46
N THR A 358 19.64 16.45 6.70
CA THR A 358 19.24 17.30 7.83
C THR A 358 18.28 18.40 7.36
N VAL A 359 17.20 18.65 8.10
CA VAL A 359 16.46 19.90 8.02
C VAL A 359 17.25 20.94 8.81
N HIS A 360 17.65 22.04 8.16
CA HIS A 360 18.59 23.05 8.68
C HIS A 360 18.39 24.37 7.92
N SER A 361 18.94 25.48 8.42
CA SER A 361 18.74 26.80 7.80
C SER A 361 19.68 27.05 6.61
N ILE A 362 19.09 27.34 5.45
CA ILE A 362 19.79 27.58 4.18
C ILE A 362 19.99 29.06 3.82
N GLU A 363 19.54 29.98 4.68
CA GLU A 363 19.65 31.42 4.46
C GLU A 363 21.11 31.85 4.54
N GLN A 364 21.66 32.41 3.46
CA GLN A 364 23.08 32.80 3.39
C GLN A 364 23.48 33.89 4.40
N GLU A 365 22.50 34.64 4.91
CA GLU A 365 22.68 35.67 5.94
C GLU A 365 22.94 35.09 7.35
N LYS A 366 22.65 33.80 7.58
CA LYS A 366 22.90 33.12 8.86
C LYS A 366 24.29 32.48 8.91
N GLU A 367 25.00 32.75 10.00
CA GLU A 367 26.35 32.23 10.27
C GLU A 367 26.38 30.72 10.56
N PHE A 368 25.27 30.13 11.01
CA PHE A 368 25.16 28.73 11.44
C PHE A 368 24.12 27.93 10.66
N ASP A 369 24.29 26.60 10.58
CA ASP A 369 23.30 25.69 9.96
C ASP A 369 22.10 25.42 10.88
N ASP A 370 22.35 25.26 12.18
CA ASP A 370 21.37 24.94 13.24
C ASP A 370 20.35 23.85 12.82
N PRO A 371 20.79 22.58 12.69
CA PRO A 371 19.94 21.49 12.21
C PRO A 371 18.83 21.17 13.22
N SER A 372 17.58 21.13 12.76
CA SER A 372 16.40 20.89 13.60
C SER A 372 15.96 19.42 13.62
N ALA A 373 16.16 18.70 12.51
CA ALA A 373 15.80 17.28 12.39
C ALA A 373 16.74 16.53 11.44
N LEU A 374 16.94 15.25 11.70
CA LEU A 374 17.54 14.28 10.78
C LEU A 374 16.42 13.43 10.17
N VAL A 375 16.43 13.29 8.84
CA VAL A 375 15.52 12.42 8.09
C VAL A 375 16.35 11.31 7.44
N VAL A 376 15.99 10.06 7.70
CA VAL A 376 16.68 8.85 7.23
C VAL A 376 15.70 7.98 6.45
N LEU A 377 15.99 7.75 5.16
CA LEU A 377 15.28 6.79 4.34
C LEU A 377 15.97 5.43 4.44
N LEU A 378 15.28 4.44 4.97
CA LEU A 378 15.72 3.05 4.98
C LEU A 378 15.06 2.28 3.81
N GLU A 379 15.47 1.03 3.59
CA GLU A 379 14.87 0.19 2.53
C GLU A 379 13.42 -0.21 2.85
N GLU A 380 13.01 -0.17 4.12
CA GLU A 380 11.68 -0.63 4.57
C GLU A 380 10.91 0.39 5.43
N GLU A 381 11.49 1.53 5.85
CA GLU A 381 10.75 2.60 6.55
C GLU A 381 11.41 4.00 6.45
N LEU A 382 10.70 5.04 6.86
CA LEU A 382 11.21 6.41 7.03
C LEU A 382 11.36 6.72 8.52
N VAL A 383 12.58 7.05 8.95
CA VAL A 383 12.84 7.48 10.33
C VAL A 383 13.13 8.99 10.35
N VAL A 384 12.50 9.71 11.27
CA VAL A 384 12.83 11.12 11.55
C VAL A 384 13.21 11.28 13.01
N ILE A 385 14.32 11.97 13.26
CA ILE A 385 14.86 12.28 14.58
C ILE A 385 14.82 13.78 14.81
N ASP A 386 14.29 14.18 15.97
CA ASP A 386 14.34 15.55 16.51
C ASP A 386 15.76 15.83 17.04
N LEU A 387 16.45 16.82 16.49
CA LEU A 387 17.82 17.18 16.92
C LEU A 387 17.83 18.31 17.96
N GLN A 388 16.67 18.91 18.28
CA GLN A 388 16.55 20.03 19.22
C GLN A 388 16.16 19.56 20.63
N THR A 389 15.41 18.47 20.74
CA THR A 389 15.12 17.83 22.04
C THR A 389 16.33 16.97 22.48
N PRO A 390 16.87 17.17 23.70
CA PRO A 390 17.94 16.34 24.24
C PRO A 390 17.62 14.84 24.22
N GLY A 391 18.64 14.00 24.01
CA GLY A 391 18.46 12.56 23.81
C GLY A 391 17.85 12.17 22.45
N TRP A 392 17.69 13.13 21.53
CA TRP A 392 17.33 12.92 20.12
C TRP A 392 16.17 11.93 19.89
N PRO A 393 14.92 12.25 20.29
CA PRO A 393 13.78 11.36 20.15
C PRO A 393 13.31 11.24 18.69
N SER A 394 12.72 10.09 18.35
CA SER A 394 12.08 9.88 17.04
C SER A 394 10.73 10.60 16.94
N LEU A 395 10.48 11.25 15.80
CA LEU A 395 9.19 11.87 15.49
C LEU A 395 8.27 10.89 14.74
N PRO A 396 6.98 10.79 15.10
CA PRO A 396 6.02 9.98 14.36
C PRO A 396 5.76 10.59 12.97
N THR A 397 5.67 9.75 11.94
CA THR A 397 5.42 10.22 10.57
C THR A 397 3.91 10.37 10.32
N PRO A 398 3.41 11.52 9.80
CA PRO A 398 1.98 11.73 9.55
C PRO A 398 1.47 11.04 8.28
N TYR A 399 2.40 10.56 7.45
CA TYR A 399 2.25 9.78 6.23
C TYR A 399 3.49 8.87 6.10
N LEU A 400 3.67 8.14 4.99
CA LEU A 400 4.84 7.25 4.77
C LEU A 400 5.07 6.19 5.86
N ALA A 401 4.04 5.86 6.64
CA ALA A 401 4.17 4.91 7.73
C ALA A 401 4.41 3.48 7.20
N PRO A 402 5.33 2.70 7.82
CA PRO A 402 5.62 1.33 7.42
C PRO A 402 4.46 0.40 7.85
N LEU A 403 3.47 0.25 6.96
CA LEU A 403 2.29 -0.59 7.20
C LEU A 403 2.65 -2.08 7.38
N HIS A 404 3.83 -2.49 6.90
CA HIS A 404 4.42 -3.82 7.03
C HIS A 404 5.44 -3.94 8.17
N SER A 405 5.47 -2.97 9.10
CA SER A 405 6.30 -2.98 10.31
C SER A 405 6.25 -4.32 11.05
N SER A 406 5.06 -4.93 11.09
CA SER A 406 4.91 -6.39 11.07
C SER A 406 3.95 -6.77 9.93
N ALA A 407 4.01 -8.01 9.43
CA ALA A 407 3.28 -8.40 8.22
C ALA A 407 1.75 -8.36 8.43
N ILE A 408 1.02 -7.63 7.57
CA ILE A 408 -0.44 -7.52 7.64
C ILE A 408 -1.11 -8.87 7.36
N THR A 409 -1.89 -9.35 8.33
CA THR A 409 -2.66 -10.59 8.26
C THR A 409 -4.15 -10.36 8.03
N CYS A 410 -4.71 -9.22 8.45
CA CYS A 410 -6.10 -8.84 8.15
C CYS A 410 -6.35 -7.33 8.16
N SER A 411 -7.47 -6.89 7.56
CA SER A 411 -7.90 -5.48 7.55
C SER A 411 -9.41 -5.33 7.80
N CYS A 412 -9.80 -4.26 8.49
CA CYS A 412 -11.18 -3.88 8.77
C CYS A 412 -11.35 -2.36 8.58
N HIS A 413 -12.47 -1.90 8.04
CA HIS A 413 -12.72 -0.47 7.81
C HIS A 413 -14.01 -0.02 8.50
N ILE A 414 -13.94 1.10 9.23
CA ILE A 414 -15.02 1.65 10.04
C ILE A 414 -15.34 3.07 9.55
N SER A 415 -16.41 3.20 8.77
CA SER A 415 -16.94 4.49 8.32
C SER A 415 -17.72 5.20 9.43
N SER A 416 -17.68 6.54 9.43
CA SER A 416 -18.51 7.41 10.28
C SER A 416 -18.28 7.17 11.78
N VAL A 417 -17.05 7.37 12.24
CA VAL A 417 -16.63 7.22 13.64
C VAL A 417 -17.19 8.38 14.50
N PRO A 418 -17.72 8.13 15.71
CA PRO A 418 -18.18 9.21 16.59
C PRO A 418 -17.01 10.02 17.17
N SER A 419 -17.17 11.35 17.28
CA SER A 419 -16.10 12.24 17.76
C SER A 419 -15.60 11.86 19.17
N LYS A 420 -16.48 11.45 20.07
CA LYS A 420 -16.10 10.98 21.42
C LYS A 420 -15.19 9.73 21.41
N LEU A 421 -15.26 8.89 20.40
CA LEU A 421 -14.31 7.78 20.22
C LEU A 421 -13.01 8.30 19.60
N TRP A 422 -13.12 9.18 18.60
CA TRP A 422 -11.99 9.79 17.91
C TRP A 422 -11.05 10.58 18.85
N GLU A 423 -11.62 11.46 19.67
CA GLU A 423 -10.92 12.29 20.66
C GLU A 423 -10.18 11.45 21.73
N ARG A 424 -10.70 10.25 22.05
CA ARG A 424 -10.05 9.29 22.98
C ARG A 424 -8.96 8.43 22.32
N LEU A 425 -8.82 8.49 21.00
CA LEU A 425 -7.81 7.72 20.25
C LEU A 425 -6.65 8.59 19.75
N ILE A 426 -6.86 9.89 19.51
CA ILE A 426 -5.80 10.78 19.03
C ILE A 426 -4.82 11.16 20.14
N ASN A 427 -3.56 10.81 19.94
CA ASN A 427 -2.43 11.43 20.62
C ASN A 427 -2.00 12.72 19.90
N ALA A 428 -1.67 13.76 20.65
CA ALA A 428 -1.20 15.03 20.08
C ALA A 428 0.23 14.90 19.54
N GLY A 429 0.39 14.88 18.22
CA GLY A 429 1.71 14.83 17.56
C GLY A 429 2.53 16.11 17.72
N LYS A 430 3.85 15.97 17.79
CA LYS A 430 4.81 17.08 17.64
C LYS A 430 4.75 17.68 16.23
N ASN A 431 5.26 18.92 16.09
CA ASN A 431 5.40 19.57 14.78
C ASN A 431 6.25 18.73 13.80
N TRP A 432 5.72 18.49 12.61
CA TRP A 432 6.38 17.74 11.54
C TRP A 432 7.26 18.67 10.67
N PRO A 433 8.54 18.33 10.40
CA PRO A 433 9.49 19.26 9.78
C PRO A 433 9.42 19.34 8.24
N ILE A 434 8.70 18.44 7.57
CA ILE A 434 8.50 18.48 6.10
C ILE A 434 7.10 19.03 5.85
N CYS A 435 6.94 20.35 5.97
CA CYS A 435 5.65 21.05 5.95
C CYS A 435 5.42 21.91 4.68
N GLY A 436 6.08 21.57 3.58
CA GLY A 436 5.98 22.27 2.30
C GLY A 436 4.60 22.26 1.64
N GLY A 437 4.25 23.36 0.97
CA GLY A 437 2.97 23.53 0.28
C GLY A 437 1.76 23.68 1.21
N LYS A 438 0.55 23.64 0.63
CA LYS A 438 -0.73 23.78 1.35
C LYS A 438 -1.74 22.76 0.84
N ASN A 439 -2.36 22.03 1.76
CA ASN A 439 -3.49 21.17 1.45
C ASN A 439 -4.74 22.04 1.21
N LEU A 440 -5.41 21.80 0.07
CA LEU A 440 -6.64 22.48 -0.39
C LEU A 440 -7.87 21.55 -0.40
N ALA A 441 -7.71 20.28 -0.01
CA ALA A 441 -8.84 19.39 0.19
C ALA A 441 -9.71 19.92 1.36
N PRO A 442 -11.05 19.93 1.23
CA PRO A 442 -11.91 20.27 2.35
C PRO A 442 -11.74 19.24 3.49
N PRO A 443 -11.86 19.65 4.76
CA PRO A 443 -11.78 18.71 5.88
C PRO A 443 -12.85 17.61 5.74
N PRO A 444 -12.54 16.37 6.12
CA PRO A 444 -13.42 15.23 5.92
C PRO A 444 -14.73 15.41 6.69
N LYS A 445 -15.87 15.24 6.02
CA LYS A 445 -17.21 15.41 6.62
C LYS A 445 -17.54 14.34 7.68
N GLN A 446 -16.81 13.22 7.66
CA GLN A 446 -16.93 12.11 8.59
C GLN A 446 -15.54 11.51 8.80
N GLN A 447 -15.24 11.11 10.03
CA GLN A 447 -14.01 10.38 10.36
C GLN A 447 -14.15 8.90 9.97
N GLU A 448 -13.10 8.32 9.40
CA GLU A 448 -13.02 6.92 9.00
C GLU A 448 -11.75 6.28 9.56
N LEU A 449 -11.87 5.08 10.13
CA LEU A 449 -10.73 4.29 10.61
C LEU A 449 -10.47 3.09 9.69
N LEU A 450 -9.22 2.94 9.26
CA LEU A 450 -8.70 1.65 8.81
C LEU A 450 -8.00 0.96 9.99
N LEU A 451 -8.31 -0.31 10.21
CA LEU A 451 -7.66 -1.15 11.22
C LEU A 451 -6.89 -2.26 10.49
N THR A 452 -5.61 -2.43 10.80
CA THR A 452 -4.78 -3.54 10.30
C THR A 452 -4.37 -4.43 11.47
N GLY A 453 -4.51 -5.74 11.29
CA GLY A 453 -3.99 -6.76 12.20
C GLY A 453 -2.74 -7.40 11.61
N HIS A 454 -1.76 -7.71 12.45
CA HIS A 454 -0.40 -8.09 12.02
C HIS A 454 0.04 -9.45 12.59
N GLU A 455 1.11 -10.01 12.01
CA GLU A 455 1.70 -11.33 12.35
C GLU A 455 2.29 -11.38 13.78
N ASP A 456 2.72 -10.23 14.33
CA ASP A 456 3.21 -10.05 15.71
C ASP A 456 2.09 -10.00 16.78
N GLY A 457 0.82 -10.10 16.39
CA GLY A 457 -0.31 -9.94 17.32
C GLY A 457 -0.68 -8.50 17.66
N THR A 458 -0.17 -7.51 16.91
CA THR A 458 -0.56 -6.10 17.08
C THR A 458 -1.73 -5.71 16.16
N VAL A 459 -2.44 -4.65 16.55
CA VAL A 459 -3.47 -4.01 15.72
C VAL A 459 -3.19 -2.52 15.66
N HIS A 460 -3.00 -1.98 14.46
CA HIS A 460 -2.76 -0.55 14.23
C HIS A 460 -4.05 0.12 13.76
N PHE A 461 -4.27 1.34 14.27
CA PHE A 461 -5.42 2.19 13.97
C PHE A 461 -4.93 3.37 13.14
N TRP A 462 -5.53 3.56 11.97
CA TRP A 462 -5.12 4.58 11.00
C TRP A 462 -6.27 5.52 10.66
N ASP A 463 -5.99 6.82 10.61
CA ASP A 463 -6.92 7.82 10.05
C ASP A 463 -7.03 7.61 8.54
N ALA A 464 -8.16 7.04 8.10
CA ALA A 464 -8.49 6.80 6.71
C ALA A 464 -9.43 7.87 6.13
N SER A 465 -9.68 8.96 6.85
CA SER A 465 -10.62 10.03 6.46
C SER A 465 -10.12 10.87 5.29
N GLY A 466 -8.79 10.96 5.11
CA GLY A 466 -8.14 11.88 4.18
C GLY A 466 -7.13 11.25 3.22
N VAL A 467 -6.27 12.10 2.67
CA VAL A 467 -5.19 11.75 1.73
C VAL A 467 -4.00 11.12 2.47
N ALA A 468 -3.63 11.63 3.65
CA ALA A 468 -2.59 11.04 4.48
C ALA A 468 -3.20 9.96 5.40
N LEU A 469 -2.71 8.71 5.29
CA LEU A 469 -3.04 7.62 6.22
C LEU A 469 -2.19 7.76 7.49
N THR A 470 -2.71 8.47 8.48
CA THR A 470 -1.95 8.83 9.70
C THR A 470 -2.09 7.75 10.79
N PRO A 471 -1.01 7.30 11.45
CA PRO A 471 -1.11 6.43 12.62
C PRO A 471 -1.77 7.14 13.80
N VAL A 472 -2.75 6.49 14.44
CA VAL A 472 -3.52 7.04 15.57
C VAL A 472 -3.19 6.30 16.88
N TYR A 473 -3.28 4.96 16.87
CA TYR A 473 -3.10 4.12 18.06
C TYR A 473 -2.56 2.73 17.68
N LYS A 474 -1.75 2.12 18.56
CA LYS A 474 -1.24 0.74 18.43
C LYS A 474 -1.65 -0.09 19.65
N LEU A 475 -2.38 -1.18 19.40
CA LEU A 475 -2.67 -2.23 20.37
C LEU A 475 -1.62 -3.35 20.25
N SER A 476 -1.12 -3.84 21.39
CA SER A 476 -0.42 -5.13 21.50
C SER A 476 -1.32 -6.15 22.18
N THR A 477 -1.44 -7.36 21.63
CA THR A 477 -2.10 -8.48 22.34
C THR A 477 -1.10 -9.42 23.03
N ALA A 478 0.19 -9.30 22.74
CA ALA A 478 1.23 -10.17 23.28
C ALA A 478 1.31 -10.11 24.82
N ASN A 479 1.05 -8.95 25.42
CA ASN A 479 1.03 -8.72 26.87
C ASN A 479 0.01 -9.60 27.64
N VAL A 480 -0.94 -10.25 26.97
CA VAL A 480 -1.90 -11.19 27.59
C VAL A 480 -1.28 -12.58 27.81
N PHE A 481 -0.18 -12.88 27.12
CA PHE A 481 0.47 -14.19 27.07
C PHE A 481 1.88 -14.14 27.66
N HIS A 482 2.40 -15.30 28.04
CA HIS A 482 3.83 -15.48 28.21
C HIS A 482 4.50 -15.59 26.83
N THR A 483 5.58 -14.86 26.61
CA THR A 483 6.38 -14.94 25.37
C THR A 483 7.82 -15.34 25.70
N ASP A 484 8.55 -15.88 24.72
CA ASP A 484 9.95 -16.29 24.88
C ASP A 484 10.92 -15.11 25.13
N CYS A 485 10.39 -13.87 25.19
CA CYS A 485 11.10 -12.63 25.48
C CYS A 485 10.80 -12.06 26.87
N ASP A 486 9.87 -12.65 27.65
CA ASP A 486 9.76 -12.37 29.08
C ASP A 486 11.01 -12.94 29.80
N PRO A 487 11.63 -12.23 30.77
CA PRO A 487 12.66 -12.82 31.61
C PRO A 487 12.12 -14.08 32.30
N SER A 488 12.90 -15.16 32.29
CA SER A 488 12.52 -16.40 32.96
C SER A 488 12.42 -16.19 34.47
N ASP A 489 11.21 -16.35 35.02
CA ASP A 489 10.87 -16.43 36.45
C ASP A 489 11.52 -17.68 37.14
N ASP A 490 12.74 -18.07 36.76
CA ASP A 490 13.44 -19.26 37.27
C ASP A 490 14.31 -18.87 38.49
N PRO A 491 14.01 -19.32 39.73
CA PRO A 491 14.57 -18.72 40.95
C PRO A 491 16.04 -19.05 41.28
N GLN A 492 16.91 -19.29 40.28
CA GLN A 492 18.27 -19.80 40.49
C GLN A 492 19.39 -19.13 39.68
N ASP A 493 19.14 -18.09 38.88
CA ASP A 493 20.23 -17.35 38.23
C ASP A 493 20.77 -16.23 39.15
N PRO A 494 22.03 -16.26 39.61
CA PRO A 494 22.55 -15.34 40.65
C PRO A 494 23.04 -14.01 40.07
N SER A 495 22.47 -13.55 38.95
CA SER A 495 22.88 -12.34 38.22
C SER A 495 22.16 -11.06 38.65
N ASP A 496 21.07 -11.16 39.41
CA ASP A 496 20.32 -10.01 39.95
C ASP A 496 21.00 -9.38 41.19
N ASP A 497 22.28 -9.01 41.04
CA ASP A 497 22.95 -8.09 41.96
C ASP A 497 22.88 -6.66 41.37
N PRO A 498 22.10 -5.73 41.95
CA PRO A 498 21.91 -4.40 41.39
C PRO A 498 23.19 -3.56 41.35
N ASP A 499 24.22 -3.87 42.16
CA ASP A 499 25.51 -3.17 42.11
C ASP A 499 26.38 -3.60 40.91
N MET A 500 26.05 -4.68 40.20
CA MET A 500 26.67 -5.04 38.92
C MET A 500 26.06 -4.34 37.70
N GLN A 501 24.97 -3.58 37.84
CA GLN A 501 24.42 -2.75 36.74
C GLN A 501 25.16 -1.42 36.54
N GLN A 502 26.43 -1.33 36.96
CA GLN A 502 27.37 -0.34 36.43
C GLN A 502 27.63 -0.68 34.97
N GLN A 503 27.02 0.09 34.07
CA GLN A 503 27.16 -0.07 32.63
C GLN A 503 28.64 -0.11 32.22
N GLU A 504 29.12 -1.25 31.74
CA GLU A 504 30.17 -1.22 30.72
C GLU A 504 29.60 -0.40 29.56
N GLU A 505 30.24 0.73 29.22
CA GLU A 505 29.77 1.59 28.12
C GLU A 505 29.85 0.79 26.80
N GLU A 506 28.72 0.24 26.35
CA GLU A 506 28.66 -0.59 25.14
C GLU A 506 29.22 0.23 23.97
N TRP A 507 30.35 -0.19 23.41
CA TRP A 507 31.06 0.52 22.36
C TRP A 507 31.14 -0.32 21.08
N PRO A 508 30.59 0.13 19.94
CA PRO A 508 29.87 1.39 19.69
C PRO A 508 28.59 1.60 20.52
N PRO A 509 28.21 2.86 20.84
CA PRO A 509 27.03 3.19 21.65
C PRO A 509 25.75 3.04 20.83
N PHE A 510 25.31 1.79 20.68
CA PHE A 510 24.17 1.43 19.85
C PHE A 510 22.83 1.85 20.47
N ARG A 511 21.97 2.41 19.62
CA ARG A 511 20.57 2.65 19.92
C ARG A 511 19.72 2.17 18.75
N LYS A 512 18.93 1.11 18.97
CA LYS A 512 17.95 0.64 17.99
C LYS A 512 16.90 1.73 17.74
N VAL A 513 16.63 2.01 16.47
CA VAL A 513 15.59 2.96 16.02
C VAL A 513 14.87 2.39 14.80
N GLY A 514 13.61 2.78 14.63
CA GLY A 514 12.70 2.24 13.64
C GLY A 514 11.60 1.40 14.29
N CYS A 515 10.67 0.93 13.48
CA CYS A 515 9.60 0.02 13.89
C CYS A 515 9.37 -1.13 12.90
N PHE A 516 10.16 -1.22 11.83
CA PHE A 516 10.17 -2.38 10.95
C PHE A 516 10.87 -3.58 11.60
N ASP A 517 10.16 -4.69 11.75
CA ASP A 517 10.72 -5.98 12.15
C ASP A 517 10.75 -6.96 10.96
N PRO A 518 11.94 -7.38 10.48
CA PRO A 518 12.08 -8.43 9.47
C PRO A 518 11.81 -9.84 10.01
N TYR A 519 11.71 -10.00 11.34
CA TYR A 519 11.45 -11.26 12.03
C TYR A 519 9.96 -11.47 12.31
N SER A 520 9.66 -12.55 13.02
CA SER A 520 8.33 -12.94 13.48
C SER A 520 8.57 -13.99 14.54
N ASP A 521 8.51 -13.58 15.81
CA ASP A 521 8.90 -14.43 16.94
C ASP A 521 7.95 -15.60 17.09
N ASP A 522 6.63 -15.33 17.11
CA ASP A 522 5.60 -16.36 17.18
C ASP A 522 4.39 -16.09 16.27
N PRO A 523 4.22 -16.83 15.16
CA PRO A 523 3.07 -16.67 14.26
C PRO A 523 1.73 -17.10 14.88
N ARG A 524 1.72 -17.72 16.07
CA ARG A 524 0.48 -17.96 16.83
C ARG A 524 -0.22 -16.66 17.21
N LEU A 525 0.53 -15.60 17.47
CA LEU A 525 0.01 -14.28 17.85
C LEU A 525 -0.80 -13.61 16.72
N GLY A 526 -0.45 -13.88 15.46
CA GLY A 526 -0.94 -13.15 14.29
C GLY A 526 -2.47 -12.98 14.20
N ILE A 527 -2.92 -11.74 13.98
CA ILE A 527 -4.34 -11.36 14.05
C ILE A 527 -5.11 -11.74 12.78
N GLN A 528 -6.06 -12.65 12.88
CA GLN A 528 -6.85 -13.18 11.78
C GLN A 528 -8.14 -12.40 11.52
N LYS A 529 -8.80 -11.88 12.56
CA LYS A 529 -10.05 -11.10 12.46
C LYS A 529 -10.09 -9.96 13.49
N ILE A 530 -10.72 -8.86 13.09
CA ILE A 530 -10.98 -7.67 13.90
C ILE A 530 -12.47 -7.30 13.74
N SER A 531 -13.14 -6.94 14.83
CA SER A 531 -14.48 -6.37 14.85
C SER A 531 -14.59 -5.28 15.92
N LEU A 532 -14.90 -4.04 15.53
CA LEU A 532 -14.99 -2.89 16.43
C LEU A 532 -16.42 -2.32 16.43
N CYS A 533 -17.08 -2.32 17.60
CA CYS A 533 -18.31 -1.57 17.78
C CYS A 533 -17.98 -0.12 18.20
N LYS A 534 -18.05 0.79 17.23
CA LYS A 534 -17.74 2.23 17.38
C LYS A 534 -18.65 3.00 18.35
N TYR A 535 -19.71 2.40 18.89
CA TYR A 535 -20.66 3.03 19.82
C TYR A 535 -20.46 2.58 21.28
N SER A 536 -20.18 1.29 21.50
CA SER A 536 -19.90 0.73 22.83
C SER A 536 -18.42 0.76 23.21
N ASN A 537 -17.56 1.10 22.25
CA ASN A 537 -16.09 1.03 22.35
C ASN A 537 -15.59 -0.37 22.76
N LYS A 538 -16.31 -1.41 22.30
CA LYS A 538 -15.91 -2.82 22.41
C LYS A 538 -15.21 -3.27 21.13
N LEU A 539 -14.03 -3.86 21.29
CA LEU A 539 -13.20 -4.40 20.23
C LEU A 539 -13.06 -5.90 20.44
N VAL A 540 -13.14 -6.67 19.36
CA VAL A 540 -12.82 -8.11 19.35
C VAL A 540 -11.71 -8.35 18.36
N VAL A 541 -10.65 -9.02 18.81
CA VAL A 541 -9.53 -9.48 17.98
C VAL A 541 -9.40 -10.98 18.14
N ALA A 542 -9.12 -11.69 17.04
CA ALA A 542 -8.98 -13.14 17.05
C ALA A 542 -7.76 -13.56 16.23
N GLY A 543 -7.00 -14.54 16.72
CA GLY A 543 -5.68 -14.89 16.22
C GLY A 543 -5.53 -16.29 15.60
N THR A 544 -4.28 -16.68 15.36
CA THR A 544 -3.90 -17.89 14.62
C THR A 544 -3.98 -19.18 15.45
N ALA A 545 -3.90 -19.11 16.79
CA ALA A 545 -3.93 -20.26 17.70
C ALA A 545 -5.27 -20.41 18.45
N GLY A 546 -6.38 -19.96 17.84
CA GLY A 546 -7.72 -20.10 18.42
C GLY A 546 -8.05 -19.12 19.55
N GLN A 547 -7.17 -18.15 19.85
CA GLN A 547 -7.41 -17.10 20.83
C GLN A 547 -8.36 -16.02 20.29
N VAL A 548 -9.34 -15.62 21.09
CA VAL A 548 -10.28 -14.51 20.81
C VAL A 548 -10.34 -13.61 22.03
N ILE A 549 -9.92 -12.35 21.90
CA ILE A 549 -9.84 -11.40 23.01
C ILE A 549 -10.92 -10.32 22.82
N VAL A 550 -11.71 -10.07 23.86
CA VAL A 550 -12.63 -8.93 23.93
C VAL A 550 -11.97 -7.82 24.74
N LEU A 551 -11.92 -6.62 24.18
CA LEU A 551 -11.31 -5.43 24.79
C LEU A 551 -12.33 -4.29 24.94
N GLY A 552 -12.08 -3.40 25.91
CA GLY A 552 -12.82 -2.16 26.11
C GLY A 552 -11.88 -0.96 26.17
N LEU A 553 -12.32 0.18 25.66
CA LEU A 553 -11.53 1.43 25.67
C LEU A 553 -11.59 2.13 27.04
N SER A 554 -10.47 2.13 27.78
CA SER A 554 -10.23 2.86 29.02
C SER A 554 -9.35 4.09 28.79
N ASP A 555 -9.54 5.14 29.60
CA ASP A 555 -8.68 6.34 29.60
C ASP A 555 -7.56 6.28 30.65
N GLU A 556 -7.66 5.36 31.63
CA GLU A 556 -6.69 5.17 32.71
C GLU A 556 -5.91 3.86 32.51
N PRO A 557 -4.61 3.80 32.86
CA PRO A 557 -3.85 2.55 32.88
C PRO A 557 -4.41 1.58 33.93
N SER A 558 -4.25 0.28 33.71
CA SER A 558 -4.74 -0.75 34.63
C SER A 558 -3.82 -1.98 34.68
N ASP A 559 -3.63 -2.50 35.89
CA ASP A 559 -2.86 -3.70 36.15
C ASP A 559 -3.82 -4.81 36.62
N HIS A 560 -4.18 -5.73 35.72
CA HIS A 560 -5.16 -6.78 36.03
C HIS A 560 -4.88 -8.12 35.36
N LEU A 561 -5.58 -9.16 35.83
CA LEU A 561 -5.62 -10.47 35.19
C LEU A 561 -6.74 -10.50 34.14
N VAL A 562 -6.47 -11.11 33.00
CA VAL A 562 -7.48 -11.34 31.95
C VAL A 562 -8.18 -12.66 32.24
N ASP A 563 -9.50 -12.64 32.47
CA ASP A 563 -10.28 -13.86 32.66
C ASP A 563 -10.22 -14.75 31.43
N VAL A 564 -9.91 -16.04 31.62
CA VAL A 564 -9.74 -17.02 30.54
C VAL A 564 -10.91 -18.00 30.53
N SER A 565 -11.57 -18.11 29.38
CA SER A 565 -12.64 -19.08 29.13
C SER A 565 -12.24 -20.04 28.02
N VAL A 566 -12.24 -21.34 28.31
CA VAL A 566 -11.92 -22.38 27.32
C VAL A 566 -13.21 -22.89 26.67
N VAL A 567 -13.24 -22.96 25.34
CA VAL A 567 -14.42 -23.39 24.57
C VAL A 567 -14.03 -24.54 23.65
N ASP A 568 -14.51 -25.74 23.97
CA ASP A 568 -14.21 -26.96 23.21
C ASP A 568 -15.18 -27.14 22.02
N LEU A 569 -14.67 -26.83 20.83
CA LEU A 569 -15.34 -26.99 19.54
C LEU A 569 -15.31 -28.45 19.03
N LEU A 570 -15.01 -29.43 19.88
CA LEU A 570 -15.07 -30.87 19.61
C LEU A 570 -15.64 -31.70 20.79
N GLN A 571 -16.32 -31.06 21.77
CA GLN A 571 -16.76 -31.70 23.02
C GLN A 571 -17.53 -33.03 22.83
N ASP A 572 -18.32 -33.17 21.77
CA ASP A 572 -19.09 -34.38 21.44
C ASP A 572 -18.29 -35.47 20.68
N ARG A 573 -16.96 -35.33 20.54
CA ARG A 573 -16.13 -36.18 19.65
C ARG A 573 -14.86 -36.73 20.32
N GLU A 574 -15.01 -37.91 20.90
CA GLU A 574 -13.88 -38.71 21.41
C GLU A 574 -12.87 -39.06 20.31
N GLY A 575 -11.59 -39.17 20.68
CA GLY A 575 -10.53 -39.72 19.82
C GLY A 575 -9.88 -38.74 18.83
N PHE A 576 -10.30 -37.46 18.76
CA PHE A 576 -9.58 -36.46 17.95
C PHE A 576 -8.22 -36.08 18.56
N THR A 577 -7.17 -36.11 17.75
CA THR A 577 -5.83 -35.60 18.13
C THR A 577 -5.49 -34.34 17.33
N TRP A 578 -5.16 -33.25 18.02
CA TRP A 578 -4.65 -32.05 17.37
C TRP A 578 -3.26 -32.29 16.74
N LYS A 579 -3.00 -31.67 15.58
CA LYS A 579 -1.76 -31.84 14.78
C LYS A 579 -1.30 -30.48 14.21
N GLY A 580 -1.33 -29.43 15.03
CA GLY A 580 -0.98 -28.06 14.67
C GLY A 580 -0.08 -27.39 15.72
N HIS A 581 -0.12 -26.05 15.79
CA HIS A 581 0.52 -25.30 16.87
C HIS A 581 -0.31 -25.42 18.15
N ASP A 582 0.33 -25.55 19.31
CA ASP A 582 -0.35 -25.50 20.60
C ASP A 582 -0.89 -24.08 20.91
N LYS A 583 -1.78 -23.98 21.90
CA LYS A 583 -2.31 -22.70 22.37
C LYS A 583 -1.19 -21.75 22.84
N LEU A 584 -1.49 -20.47 22.91
CA LEU A 584 -0.68 -19.52 23.68
C LEU A 584 -1.03 -19.67 25.15
N GLU A 585 -0.03 -19.59 26.03
CA GLU A 585 -0.25 -19.66 27.48
C GLU A 585 -0.51 -18.26 28.04
N PRO A 586 -1.69 -18.01 28.66
CA PRO A 586 -2.03 -16.71 29.23
C PRO A 586 -1.26 -16.43 30.52
N ARG A 587 -1.03 -15.15 30.83
CA ARG A 587 -0.30 -14.75 32.05
C ARG A 587 -1.08 -15.11 33.33
N LEU A 588 -0.38 -15.72 34.28
CA LEU A 588 -0.91 -16.08 35.60
C LEU A 588 -0.73 -14.98 36.67
N LYS A 589 0.08 -13.96 36.37
CA LYS A 589 0.25 -12.74 37.17
C LYS A 589 -0.48 -11.56 36.48
N PRO A 590 -1.00 -10.56 37.21
CA PRO A 590 -1.54 -9.34 36.61
C PRO A 590 -0.54 -8.70 35.64
N ALA A 591 -1.02 -8.18 34.52
CA ALA A 591 -0.19 -7.52 33.51
C ALA A 591 -0.55 -6.03 33.43
N PRO A 592 0.43 -5.14 33.22
CA PRO A 592 0.17 -3.71 33.05
C PRO A 592 -0.34 -3.40 31.64
N PHE A 593 -1.46 -2.68 31.57
CA PHE A 593 -2.07 -2.21 30.33
C PHE A 593 -2.13 -0.68 30.30
N PRO A 594 -1.60 -0.02 29.25
CA PRO A 594 -1.68 1.43 29.11
C PRO A 594 -3.12 1.90 28.81
N PRO A 595 -3.39 3.22 28.85
CA PRO A 595 -4.62 3.78 28.30
C PRO A 595 -4.88 3.31 26.87
N GLY A 596 -6.15 3.11 26.51
CA GLY A 596 -6.55 2.54 25.23
C GLY A 596 -7.42 1.28 25.37
N PHE A 597 -7.33 0.37 24.40
CA PHE A 597 -8.11 -0.87 24.40
C PHE A 597 -7.47 -1.91 25.33
N GLN A 598 -8.11 -2.14 26.48
CA GLN A 598 -7.64 -3.06 27.52
C GLN A 598 -8.44 -4.38 27.48
N PRO A 599 -7.79 -5.54 27.65
CA PRO A 599 -8.44 -6.85 27.56
C PRO A 599 -9.36 -7.12 28.77
N LEU A 600 -10.54 -7.69 28.50
CA LEU A 600 -11.61 -7.94 29.48
C LEU A 600 -11.90 -9.43 29.68
N VAL A 601 -11.73 -10.23 28.63
CA VAL A 601 -11.85 -11.69 28.62
C VAL A 601 -11.12 -12.26 27.40
N LEU A 602 -10.42 -13.38 27.62
CA LEU A 602 -9.79 -14.21 26.61
C LEU A 602 -10.62 -15.50 26.46
N VAL A 603 -11.14 -15.74 25.26
CA VAL A 603 -11.79 -17.01 24.90
C VAL A 603 -10.80 -17.83 24.07
N GLN A 604 -10.42 -19.00 24.57
CA GLN A 604 -9.50 -19.93 23.90
C GLN A 604 -10.28 -21.10 23.30
N CYS A 605 -10.26 -21.21 21.97
CA CYS A 605 -10.81 -22.37 21.27
C CYS A 605 -9.96 -23.62 21.53
N LEU A 606 -10.61 -24.76 21.73
CA LEU A 606 -10.02 -26.09 21.53
C LEU A 606 -10.70 -26.77 20.33
N PRO A 607 -9.97 -27.39 19.39
CA PRO A 607 -8.52 -27.26 19.19
C PRO A 607 -8.09 -25.80 18.94
N PRO A 608 -6.82 -25.43 19.21
CA PRO A 608 -6.28 -24.08 19.00
C PRO A 608 -6.04 -23.79 17.50
N ALA A 609 -7.11 -23.90 16.70
CA ALA A 609 -7.11 -23.65 15.27
C ALA A 609 -7.40 -22.18 14.95
N SER A 610 -6.78 -21.69 13.87
CA SER A 610 -6.93 -20.31 13.37
C SER A 610 -8.40 -19.91 13.20
N VAL A 611 -8.74 -18.72 13.71
CA VAL A 611 -10.11 -18.21 13.72
C VAL A 611 -10.47 -17.65 12.34
N THR A 612 -11.39 -18.32 11.65
CA THR A 612 -11.76 -18.06 10.26
C THR A 612 -12.90 -17.05 10.11
N ALA A 613 -13.72 -16.85 11.15
CA ALA A 613 -14.80 -15.87 11.18
C ALA A 613 -15.04 -15.34 12.61
N VAL A 614 -15.46 -14.08 12.74
CA VAL A 614 -15.87 -13.42 14.00
C VAL A 614 -17.07 -12.52 13.72
N ALA A 615 -18.01 -12.45 14.66
CA ALA A 615 -19.06 -11.44 14.74
C ALA A 615 -19.23 -10.94 16.19
N LEU A 616 -19.52 -9.65 16.36
CA LEU A 616 -19.79 -8.98 17.64
C LEU A 616 -21.19 -8.36 17.59
N HIS A 617 -22.05 -8.66 18.57
CA HIS A 617 -23.31 -7.95 18.79
C HIS A 617 -23.27 -7.26 20.16
N ALA A 618 -22.66 -6.07 20.19
CA ALA A 618 -22.34 -5.38 21.44
C ALA A 618 -23.58 -5.01 22.29
N GLU A 619 -24.73 -4.81 21.65
CA GLU A 619 -26.02 -4.52 22.31
C GLU A 619 -26.62 -5.76 23.00
N TRP A 620 -26.23 -6.98 22.59
CA TRP A 620 -26.67 -8.24 23.21
C TRP A 620 -25.58 -8.83 24.12
N ASN A 621 -24.42 -8.18 24.23
CA ASN A 621 -23.20 -8.69 24.88
C ASN A 621 -22.70 -10.05 24.36
N LEU A 622 -22.96 -10.35 23.09
CA LEU A 622 -22.58 -11.61 22.45
C LEU A 622 -21.42 -11.44 21.47
N ILE A 623 -20.52 -12.42 21.46
CA ILE A 623 -19.61 -12.69 20.34
C ILE A 623 -19.86 -14.09 19.78
N SER A 624 -19.63 -14.26 18.49
CA SER A 624 -19.51 -15.59 17.87
C SER A 624 -18.23 -15.65 17.06
N PHE A 625 -17.57 -16.81 17.10
CA PHE A 625 -16.28 -17.07 16.45
C PHE A 625 -16.31 -18.47 15.82
N GLY A 626 -15.67 -18.60 14.66
CA GLY A 626 -15.63 -19.86 13.89
C GLY A 626 -14.20 -20.25 13.52
N THR A 627 -13.98 -21.55 13.41
CA THR A 627 -12.69 -22.17 13.04
C THR A 627 -12.88 -23.16 11.88
N SER A 628 -11.88 -24.01 11.65
CA SER A 628 -11.98 -25.17 10.77
C SER A 628 -12.85 -26.33 11.31
N HIS A 629 -13.21 -26.32 12.60
CA HIS A 629 -13.86 -27.47 13.27
C HIS A 629 -15.32 -27.22 13.69
N GLY A 630 -15.68 -25.95 13.91
CA GLY A 630 -17.01 -25.53 14.36
C GLY A 630 -17.04 -24.04 14.66
N PHE A 631 -18.07 -23.60 15.36
CA PHE A 631 -18.21 -22.22 15.87
C PHE A 631 -18.79 -22.20 17.27
N GLY A 632 -18.46 -21.16 18.03
CA GLY A 632 -19.00 -20.91 19.36
C GLY A 632 -19.88 -19.65 19.40
N LEU A 633 -20.77 -19.61 20.39
CA LEU A 633 -21.45 -18.40 20.85
C LEU A 633 -21.10 -18.18 22.32
N PHE A 634 -20.70 -16.95 22.67
CA PHE A 634 -20.20 -16.62 24.01
C PHE A 634 -20.74 -15.27 24.48
N ASP A 635 -21.23 -15.25 25.71
CA ASP A 635 -21.67 -14.05 26.43
C ASP A 635 -20.46 -13.47 27.17
N TYR A 636 -19.96 -12.33 26.70
CA TYR A 636 -18.77 -11.69 27.30
C TYR A 636 -19.09 -10.82 28.52
N HIS A 637 -20.38 -10.62 28.84
CA HIS A 637 -20.80 -9.91 30.05
C HIS A 637 -20.95 -10.88 31.22
N ARG A 638 -21.59 -12.04 31.01
CA ARG A 638 -21.65 -13.15 31.97
C ARG A 638 -20.41 -14.04 31.96
N ARG A 639 -19.52 -13.89 30.97
CA ARG A 639 -18.27 -14.66 30.78
C ARG A 639 -18.53 -16.17 30.63
N ASN A 640 -19.54 -16.53 29.84
CA ASN A 640 -19.98 -17.92 29.69
C ASN A 640 -20.14 -18.32 28.22
N ALA A 641 -19.81 -19.59 27.93
CA ALA A 641 -20.16 -20.20 26.65
C ALA A 641 -21.67 -20.48 26.61
N VAL A 642 -22.33 -20.02 25.56
CA VAL A 642 -23.77 -20.26 25.33
C VAL A 642 -23.95 -21.61 24.66
N CYS A 643 -23.16 -21.88 23.61
CA CYS A 643 -23.12 -23.17 22.93
C CYS A 643 -21.89 -23.31 22.03
N THR A 644 -21.50 -24.56 21.79
CA THR A 644 -20.57 -24.98 20.75
C THR A 644 -21.37 -25.68 19.66
N LEU A 645 -21.10 -25.32 18.40
CA LEU A 645 -21.99 -25.61 17.28
C LEU A 645 -21.23 -26.25 16.11
N HIS A 646 -21.71 -27.44 15.74
CA HIS A 646 -21.10 -28.30 14.73
C HIS A 646 -21.87 -28.30 13.41
N PRO A 647 -21.17 -28.17 12.27
CA PRO A 647 -21.65 -28.70 11.01
C PRO A 647 -21.61 -30.24 11.03
N ASN A 648 -22.75 -30.88 10.82
CA ASN A 648 -22.79 -32.27 10.36
C ASN A 648 -22.37 -32.30 8.87
N ASP A 649 -21.80 -33.37 8.32
CA ASP A 649 -21.82 -34.76 8.79
C ASP A 649 -20.49 -35.49 8.50
N SER A 650 -20.20 -36.54 9.28
CA SER A 650 -19.29 -37.68 8.98
C SER A 650 -17.79 -37.48 8.57
N LEU A 651 -17.36 -36.36 7.99
CA LEU A 651 -16.15 -36.31 7.13
C LEU A 651 -14.98 -35.41 7.61
N ALA A 652 -14.97 -34.99 8.88
CA ALA A 652 -13.91 -34.16 9.45
C ALA A 652 -12.62 -34.95 9.80
N MET A 653 -11.97 -35.56 8.80
CA MET A 653 -10.76 -36.36 8.97
C MET A 653 -9.51 -35.75 8.30
N GLU A 654 -8.42 -35.74 9.07
CA GLU A 654 -7.01 -35.56 8.68
C GLU A 654 -6.67 -34.45 7.64
N GLY A 655 -6.51 -33.20 8.11
CA GLY A 655 -5.84 -32.16 7.31
C GLY A 655 -5.64 -30.81 8.01
N PRO A 656 -4.45 -30.51 8.58
CA PRO A 656 -4.19 -29.18 9.12
C PRO A 656 -4.03 -28.14 8.01
N LEU A 657 -4.81 -27.05 8.10
CA LEU A 657 -4.78 -25.90 7.18
C LEU A 657 -3.48 -25.07 7.21
N SER A 658 -2.52 -25.41 8.08
CA SER A 658 -1.19 -24.77 8.19
C SER A 658 -0.31 -24.90 6.93
N ARG A 659 -0.82 -25.55 5.86
CA ARG A 659 -0.25 -25.53 4.51
C ARG A 659 -0.82 -24.46 3.58
N VAL A 660 -1.30 -23.33 4.11
CA VAL A 660 -1.04 -22.05 3.44
C VAL A 660 0.48 -21.91 3.33
N LYS A 661 1.03 -22.23 2.15
CA LYS A 661 2.46 -22.10 1.91
C LYS A 661 2.84 -20.62 1.98
N SER A 662 3.38 -20.18 3.12
CA SER A 662 4.11 -18.91 3.22
C SER A 662 5.06 -18.80 2.02
N LEU A 663 4.83 -17.79 1.18
CA LEU A 663 5.58 -17.59 -0.07
C LEU A 663 7.07 -17.34 0.23
N LYS A 664 7.38 -16.71 1.37
CA LYS A 664 8.75 -16.60 1.94
C LYS A 664 9.43 -17.99 2.09
N LYS A 665 8.69 -19.04 2.48
CA LYS A 665 9.23 -20.42 2.67
C LYS A 665 9.46 -21.15 1.34
N SER A 666 8.76 -20.75 0.26
CA SER A 666 9.05 -21.20 -1.11
C SER A 666 10.35 -20.58 -1.63
N LEU A 667 10.53 -19.27 -1.46
CA LEU A 667 11.73 -18.53 -1.83
C LEU A 667 12.99 -19.08 -1.13
N ARG A 668 12.95 -19.37 0.19
CA ARG A 668 14.10 -19.97 0.88
C ARG A 668 14.48 -21.40 0.40
N GLN A 669 13.63 -22.08 -0.39
CA GLN A 669 14.00 -23.34 -1.06
C GLN A 669 14.55 -23.17 -2.49
N SER A 670 14.22 -22.11 -3.22
CA SER A 670 14.72 -21.92 -4.60
C SER A 670 16.22 -21.62 -4.61
N PHE A 671 16.69 -20.70 -3.76
CA PHE A 671 18.09 -20.28 -3.72
C PHE A 671 19.07 -21.40 -3.34
N ARG A 672 18.65 -22.40 -2.55
CA ARG A 672 19.48 -23.59 -2.27
C ARG A 672 19.51 -24.64 -3.39
N ARG A 673 18.71 -24.49 -4.46
CA ARG A 673 18.69 -25.41 -5.62
C ARG A 673 19.45 -24.88 -6.85
N ILE A 674 19.87 -23.61 -6.86
CA ILE A 674 20.51 -22.95 -8.02
C ILE A 674 22.05 -23.21 -8.12
N ARG A 675 22.60 -24.16 -7.33
CA ARG A 675 23.98 -24.65 -7.51
C ARG A 675 24.11 -26.19 -7.49
N LYS A 676 23.64 -26.88 -8.55
CA LYS A 676 24.29 -28.10 -9.08
C LYS A 676 23.78 -28.56 -10.47
N SER A 677 24.70 -28.56 -11.42
CA SER A 677 24.85 -29.40 -12.62
C SER A 677 23.72 -29.58 -13.66
N ARG A 678 24.11 -29.45 -14.93
CA ARG A 678 23.48 -30.13 -16.09
C ARG A 678 23.76 -31.64 -16.04
N VAL A 679 22.98 -32.46 -16.76
CA VAL A 679 23.44 -33.46 -17.77
C VAL A 679 22.30 -34.42 -18.16
N SER A 680 22.30 -34.81 -19.45
CA SER A 680 21.48 -35.86 -20.07
C SER A 680 19.97 -35.57 -20.22
N GLY A 681 19.40 -36.09 -21.30
CA GLY A 681 17.98 -36.03 -21.61
C GLY A 681 17.60 -37.12 -22.61
N LYS A 682 16.30 -37.37 -22.80
CA LYS A 682 15.79 -38.26 -23.85
C LYS A 682 14.39 -37.82 -24.30
N LYS A 683 14.18 -37.78 -25.61
CA LYS A 683 12.86 -37.55 -26.22
C LYS A 683 11.92 -38.71 -25.87
N ARG A 684 10.63 -38.41 -25.68
CA ARG A 684 9.54 -39.34 -26.00
C ARG A 684 8.41 -38.60 -26.72
N THR A 685 7.87 -39.25 -27.74
CA THR A 685 6.83 -38.75 -28.63
C THR A 685 5.45 -39.12 -28.11
N ILE A 686 4.47 -38.22 -28.29
CA ILE A 686 3.04 -38.53 -28.32
C ILE A 686 2.49 -38.01 -29.65
N LYS A 687 1.59 -38.78 -30.28
CA LYS A 687 1.07 -38.51 -31.62
C LYS A 687 -0.06 -37.48 -31.58
N ALA A 688 -0.21 -36.72 -32.67
CA ALA A 688 -1.47 -36.08 -32.98
C ALA A 688 -2.55 -37.12 -33.34
N ASN A 689 -3.80 -36.79 -33.08
CA ASN A 689 -4.96 -37.28 -33.81
C ASN A 689 -5.99 -36.13 -33.84
N ALA A 690 -6.22 -35.56 -35.01
CA ALA A 690 -7.30 -34.62 -35.23
C ALA A 690 -8.48 -35.35 -35.86
N ALA A 691 -9.69 -35.08 -35.40
CA ALA A 691 -10.93 -35.48 -36.03
C ALA A 691 -11.87 -34.28 -36.02
N LEU A 692 -12.42 -33.91 -37.17
CA LEU A 692 -13.40 -32.83 -37.26
C LEU A 692 -14.79 -33.37 -36.93
N ALA A 693 -15.58 -32.58 -36.21
CA ALA A 693 -17.03 -32.71 -36.13
C ALA A 693 -17.64 -31.30 -36.13
N GLU A 694 -18.20 -30.96 -37.28
CA GLU A 694 -19.31 -30.05 -37.62
C GLU A 694 -19.69 -28.88 -36.70
N GLN A 695 -20.02 -27.74 -37.33
CA GLN A 695 -20.55 -26.55 -36.67
C GLN A 695 -22.08 -26.62 -36.55
N GLU A 696 -22.60 -26.54 -35.33
CA GLU A 696 -23.98 -26.09 -35.07
C GLU A 696 -23.94 -24.73 -34.36
N GLU A 697 -24.88 -23.82 -34.70
CA GLU A 697 -25.05 -22.54 -33.99
C GLU A 697 -25.71 -22.77 -32.63
N VAL A 698 -24.90 -23.06 -31.60
CA VAL A 698 -25.41 -23.21 -30.23
C VAL A 698 -25.43 -21.85 -29.52
N ALA A 699 -26.63 -21.39 -29.16
CA ALA A 699 -26.85 -20.23 -28.29
C ALA A 699 -26.01 -20.37 -26.99
N PRO A 700 -25.48 -19.27 -26.41
CA PRO A 700 -24.40 -19.32 -25.42
C PRO A 700 -24.70 -20.27 -24.26
N VAL A 701 -23.99 -21.41 -24.26
CA VAL A 701 -24.24 -22.52 -23.35
C VAL A 701 -23.84 -22.11 -21.93
N GLN A 702 -24.82 -21.69 -21.13
CA GLN A 702 -24.61 -21.42 -19.70
C GLN A 702 -23.97 -22.66 -19.06
N ARG A 703 -22.71 -22.52 -18.64
CA ARG A 703 -21.92 -23.63 -18.10
C ARG A 703 -22.66 -24.23 -16.90
N ARG A 704 -22.97 -25.53 -16.97
CA ARG A 704 -23.56 -26.24 -15.82
C ARG A 704 -22.55 -26.19 -14.68
N ILE A 705 -22.94 -25.57 -13.57
CA ILE A 705 -22.24 -25.67 -12.29
C ILE A 705 -22.65 -27.02 -11.71
N GLU A 706 -21.72 -27.98 -11.73
CA GLU A 706 -21.87 -29.26 -11.05
C GLU A 706 -21.63 -29.06 -9.54
N PRO A 707 -22.36 -29.79 -8.67
CA PRO A 707 -22.18 -29.66 -7.23
C PRO A 707 -20.81 -30.20 -6.80
N ARG A 708 -20.16 -29.53 -5.84
CA ARG A 708 -18.93 -30.06 -5.23
C ARG A 708 -19.23 -31.37 -4.47
N SER A 709 -18.24 -32.27 -4.44
CA SER A 709 -18.31 -33.56 -3.72
C SER A 709 -18.60 -33.35 -2.23
N ALA A 710 -19.21 -34.34 -1.56
CA ALA A 710 -19.39 -34.29 -0.11
C ALA A 710 -18.05 -34.46 0.62
N ASP A 711 -17.15 -35.25 0.04
CA ASP A 711 -15.96 -35.84 0.66
C ASP A 711 -14.77 -34.87 0.76
N ASP A 712 -15.03 -33.56 0.84
CA ASP A 712 -14.00 -32.55 1.10
C ASP A 712 -13.74 -32.42 2.61
N SER A 713 -12.52 -32.77 3.02
CA SER A 713 -11.97 -32.58 4.37
C SER A 713 -12.16 -31.16 4.95
N LEU A 714 -12.34 -30.15 4.09
CA LEU A 714 -12.54 -28.75 4.47
C LEU A 714 -14.01 -28.32 4.46
N SER A 715 -14.96 -29.24 4.35
CA SER A 715 -16.41 -28.98 4.33
C SER A 715 -16.91 -28.15 5.54
N GLY A 716 -16.55 -28.57 6.75
CA GLY A 716 -16.98 -27.95 8.02
C GLY A 716 -16.37 -26.58 8.35
N VAL A 717 -15.44 -26.06 7.55
CA VAL A 717 -14.78 -24.77 7.83
C VAL A 717 -15.81 -23.64 7.81
N VAL A 718 -15.91 -22.89 8.92
CA VAL A 718 -16.79 -21.72 9.01
C VAL A 718 -16.16 -20.56 8.26
N ARG A 719 -16.94 -19.87 7.41
CA ARG A 719 -16.45 -18.84 6.48
C ARG A 719 -17.00 -17.45 6.77
N CYS A 720 -18.21 -17.35 7.33
CA CYS A 720 -18.81 -16.09 7.76
C CYS A 720 -19.82 -16.32 8.90
N LEU A 721 -19.98 -15.31 9.75
CA LEU A 721 -20.92 -15.25 10.86
C LEU A 721 -21.67 -13.91 10.80
N CYS A 722 -22.97 -13.91 11.08
CA CYS A 722 -23.82 -12.72 11.03
C CYS A 722 -24.89 -12.80 12.12
N PHE A 723 -24.99 -11.77 12.96
CA PHE A 723 -26.14 -11.57 13.84
C PHE A 723 -27.21 -10.73 13.13
N ALA A 724 -28.49 -11.00 13.41
CA ALA A 724 -29.61 -10.25 12.84
C ALA A 724 -30.86 -10.37 13.74
N ASP A 725 -31.62 -9.30 13.93
CA ASP A 725 -32.99 -9.37 14.47
C ASP A 725 -33.97 -9.60 13.30
N THR A 726 -34.62 -10.77 13.24
CA THR A 726 -35.44 -11.15 12.08
C THR A 726 -36.42 -12.30 12.32
N PHE A 727 -37.33 -12.48 11.37
CA PHE A 727 -38.34 -13.55 11.31
C PHE A 727 -37.70 -14.91 10.96
N LEU A 728 -37.62 -15.83 11.93
CA LEU A 728 -37.09 -17.19 11.71
C LEU A 728 -38.14 -18.30 11.93
N ARG A 729 -38.90 -18.25 13.03
CA ARG A 729 -39.95 -19.23 13.36
C ARG A 729 -41.23 -18.95 12.54
N ASP A 730 -41.88 -17.81 12.78
CA ASP A 730 -43.05 -17.33 12.03
C ASP A 730 -42.80 -15.95 11.39
N GLY A 731 -43.85 -15.32 10.81
CA GLY A 731 -43.77 -14.04 10.10
C GLY A 731 -44.41 -12.87 10.85
N THR A 732 -44.53 -12.99 12.17
CA THR A 732 -45.19 -12.05 13.09
C THR A 732 -44.30 -11.71 14.29
N HIS A 733 -43.51 -12.68 14.76
CA HIS A 733 -42.51 -12.51 15.80
C HIS A 733 -41.12 -12.54 15.16
N HIS A 734 -40.43 -11.40 15.20
CA HIS A 734 -38.99 -11.34 14.98
C HIS A 734 -38.26 -11.60 16.30
N GLY A 735 -36.95 -11.84 16.23
CA GLY A 735 -36.10 -11.88 17.41
C GLY A 735 -34.62 -12.03 17.04
N PRO A 736 -33.72 -11.95 18.02
CA PRO A 736 -32.29 -12.17 17.84
C PRO A 736 -31.97 -13.51 17.17
N THR A 737 -31.10 -13.49 16.15
CA THR A 737 -30.65 -14.69 15.44
C THR A 737 -29.14 -14.65 15.15
N LEU A 738 -28.53 -15.84 15.06
CA LEU A 738 -27.17 -16.06 14.56
C LEU A 738 -27.21 -16.89 13.27
N TRP A 739 -26.47 -16.46 12.26
CA TRP A 739 -26.33 -17.09 10.95
C TRP A 739 -24.87 -17.48 10.73
N ALA A 740 -24.61 -18.76 10.43
CA ALA A 740 -23.26 -19.28 10.20
C ALA A 740 -23.15 -19.94 8.82
N GLY A 741 -22.27 -19.41 7.97
CA GLY A 741 -22.02 -19.91 6.61
C GLY A 741 -20.74 -20.72 6.50
N THR A 742 -20.81 -21.90 5.90
CA THR A 742 -19.72 -22.89 5.82
C THR A 742 -19.11 -23.03 4.43
N ASN A 743 -17.99 -23.75 4.36
CA ASN A 743 -17.27 -24.05 3.14
C ASN A 743 -17.97 -25.12 2.26
N SER A 744 -18.78 -26.01 2.84
CA SER A 744 -19.71 -26.93 2.14
C SER A 744 -20.92 -26.24 1.49
N GLY A 745 -21.08 -24.92 1.66
CA GLY A 745 -22.27 -24.20 1.20
C GLY A 745 -23.51 -24.44 2.07
N SER A 746 -23.36 -24.92 3.30
CA SER A 746 -24.43 -25.05 4.29
C SER A 746 -24.53 -23.74 5.10
N VAL A 747 -25.74 -23.25 5.35
CA VAL A 747 -25.98 -22.11 6.26
C VAL A 747 -26.86 -22.56 7.42
N TYR A 748 -26.33 -22.46 8.64
CA TYR A 748 -27.05 -22.76 9.87
C TYR A 748 -27.62 -21.47 10.46
N THR A 749 -28.82 -21.56 11.03
CA THR A 749 -29.56 -20.40 11.56
C THR A 749 -30.14 -20.72 12.93
N TYR A 750 -29.83 -19.90 13.92
CA TYR A 750 -30.22 -20.10 15.32
C TYR A 750 -31.12 -18.95 15.76
N ALA A 751 -32.21 -19.27 16.45
CA ALA A 751 -32.93 -18.30 17.27
C ALA A 751 -32.19 -18.17 18.60
N LEU A 752 -31.97 -16.93 19.06
CA LEU A 752 -31.32 -16.63 20.33
C LEU A 752 -32.35 -16.03 21.27
N GLU A 753 -32.48 -16.59 22.47
CA GLU A 753 -33.38 -16.08 23.50
C GLU A 753 -32.53 -15.28 24.48
N VAL A 754 -32.45 -13.96 24.23
CA VAL A 754 -31.54 -13.01 24.91
C VAL A 754 -32.31 -12.27 26.01
N PRO A 755 -31.94 -12.41 27.31
CA PRO A 755 -32.62 -11.74 28.41
C PRO A 755 -32.65 -10.21 28.24
N GLY A 756 -33.81 -9.61 28.48
CA GLY A 756 -34.04 -8.16 28.33
C GLY A 756 -34.31 -7.66 26.91
N VAL A 757 -34.15 -8.49 25.87
CA VAL A 757 -34.39 -8.11 24.47
C VAL A 757 -35.73 -8.70 23.97
N GLY A 758 -36.51 -7.91 23.22
CA GLY A 758 -37.71 -8.37 22.50
C GLY A 758 -38.98 -8.59 23.32
N SER A 759 -38.95 -8.50 24.65
CA SER A 759 -40.16 -8.64 25.49
C SER A 759 -40.91 -7.32 25.63
N GLY A 760 -41.96 -7.13 24.81
CA GLY A 760 -42.93 -6.02 24.91
C GLY A 760 -43.85 -6.06 26.15
N ARG A 761 -43.36 -6.54 27.29
CA ARG A 761 -44.08 -6.53 28.58
C ARG A 761 -43.59 -5.36 29.43
N VAL A 762 -44.52 -4.51 29.86
CA VAL A 762 -44.27 -3.54 30.93
C VAL A 762 -43.79 -4.31 32.17
N CYS A 763 -42.71 -3.86 32.78
CA CYS A 763 -42.09 -4.52 33.94
C CYS A 763 -42.96 -4.35 35.19
N GLU A 764 -43.92 -5.25 35.42
CA GLU A 764 -44.63 -5.35 36.69
C GLU A 764 -43.72 -5.90 37.80
N ARG A 765 -42.97 -4.97 38.42
CA ARG A 765 -42.38 -5.02 39.77
C ARG A 765 -41.89 -6.39 40.28
N GLY A 766 -40.58 -6.61 40.14
CA GLY A 766 -39.76 -7.13 41.24
C GLY A 766 -39.90 -8.61 41.58
N GLY A 767 -39.62 -9.49 40.63
CA GLY A 767 -39.28 -10.89 40.90
C GLY A 767 -37.77 -11.07 41.10
N THR A 768 -37.34 -11.66 42.22
CA THR A 768 -35.93 -11.82 42.62
C THR A 768 -35.12 -12.86 41.83
N ASN A 769 -35.56 -13.23 40.62
CA ASN A 769 -35.02 -14.35 39.83
C ASN A 769 -34.39 -13.95 38.48
N GLU A 770 -34.58 -12.72 37.99
CA GLU A 770 -34.14 -12.32 36.64
C GLU A 770 -32.61 -12.31 36.46
N SER A 771 -31.84 -12.21 37.54
CA SER A 771 -30.37 -12.27 37.51
C SER A 771 -29.81 -13.58 36.94
N ASN A 772 -30.55 -14.69 37.04
CA ASN A 772 -30.08 -16.03 36.66
C ASN A 772 -30.50 -16.50 35.25
N LEU A 773 -31.21 -15.68 34.47
CA LEU A 773 -31.54 -16.04 33.08
C LEU A 773 -30.30 -15.93 32.18
N CYS A 774 -29.84 -17.05 31.62
CA CYS A 774 -28.79 -17.09 30.61
C CYS A 774 -29.36 -16.81 29.21
N VAL A 775 -28.47 -16.55 28.25
CA VAL A 775 -28.81 -16.58 26.82
C VAL A 775 -28.94 -18.05 26.41
N GLU A 776 -30.00 -18.40 25.67
CA GLU A 776 -30.15 -19.71 25.03
C GLU A 776 -30.09 -19.58 23.49
N ALA A 777 -29.66 -20.66 22.81
CA ALA A 777 -29.53 -20.69 21.35
C ALA A 777 -30.10 -21.98 20.77
N VAL A 778 -31.15 -21.87 19.96
CA VAL A 778 -31.91 -23.00 19.40
C VAL A 778 -31.77 -23.02 17.88
N LEU A 779 -31.32 -24.15 17.31
CA LEU A 779 -31.24 -24.35 15.86
C LEU A 779 -32.64 -24.20 15.24
N GLY A 780 -32.82 -23.17 14.41
CA GLY A 780 -34.07 -22.89 13.73
C GLY A 780 -34.16 -23.61 12.39
N LYS A 781 -33.18 -23.39 11.50
CA LYS A 781 -33.15 -23.97 10.14
C LYS A 781 -31.72 -24.19 9.64
N GLU A 782 -31.56 -25.20 8.81
CA GLU A 782 -30.38 -25.40 7.96
C GLU A 782 -30.73 -25.15 6.49
N ILE A 783 -29.84 -24.49 5.75
CA ILE A 783 -30.03 -24.11 4.35
C ILE A 783 -28.85 -24.65 3.52
N GLN A 784 -29.00 -25.84 2.94
CA GLN A 784 -27.98 -26.39 2.04
C GLN A 784 -28.07 -25.78 0.64
N LEU A 785 -27.02 -25.09 0.21
CA LEU A 785 -26.90 -24.63 -1.18
C LEU A 785 -26.62 -25.81 -2.11
N MET A 786 -27.50 -26.04 -3.10
CA MET A 786 -27.44 -27.20 -4.01
C MET A 786 -26.13 -27.39 -4.80
N HIS A 787 -25.33 -26.34 -4.98
CA HIS A 787 -24.04 -26.40 -5.69
C HIS A 787 -22.84 -26.62 -4.74
N ARG A 788 -23.06 -26.59 -3.42
CA ARG A 788 -22.02 -26.81 -2.39
C ARG A 788 -20.78 -25.92 -2.54
N ALA A 789 -20.97 -24.68 -2.97
CA ALA A 789 -19.89 -23.68 -3.02
C ALA A 789 -19.81 -22.92 -1.69
N PRO A 790 -18.61 -22.60 -1.19
CA PRO A 790 -18.41 -21.91 0.08
C PRO A 790 -19.23 -20.63 0.18
N VAL A 791 -19.85 -20.43 1.34
CA VAL A 791 -20.54 -19.17 1.66
C VAL A 791 -19.48 -18.11 1.97
N VAL A 792 -19.56 -16.96 1.32
CA VAL A 792 -18.61 -15.84 1.46
C VAL A 792 -19.19 -14.75 2.36
N SER A 793 -20.50 -14.51 2.28
CA SER A 793 -21.19 -13.51 3.10
C SER A 793 -22.69 -13.84 3.22
N ILE A 794 -23.27 -13.45 4.35
CA ILE A 794 -24.70 -13.51 4.67
C ILE A 794 -25.11 -12.12 5.14
N CYS A 795 -26.26 -11.62 4.69
CA CYS A 795 -26.87 -10.41 5.23
C CYS A 795 -28.40 -10.52 5.19
N VAL A 796 -29.07 -10.05 6.24
CA VAL A 796 -30.53 -9.94 6.29
C VAL A 796 -30.96 -8.55 5.78
N LEU A 797 -32.02 -8.54 4.98
CA LEU A 797 -32.66 -7.37 4.40
C LEU A 797 -34.06 -7.19 5.00
N ASP A 798 -34.40 -5.96 5.36
CA ASP A 798 -35.70 -5.54 5.88
C ASP A 798 -36.83 -5.70 4.85
N GLY A 799 -38.07 -5.37 5.25
CA GLY A 799 -39.22 -5.37 4.36
C GLY A 799 -39.08 -4.48 3.11
N ARG A 800 -38.31 -3.39 3.20
CA ARG A 800 -37.97 -2.48 2.09
C ARG A 800 -36.80 -2.98 1.23
N GLY A 801 -36.18 -4.11 1.58
CA GLY A 801 -35.03 -4.68 0.87
C GLY A 801 -33.70 -4.00 1.17
N LYS A 802 -33.63 -3.16 2.21
CA LYS A 802 -32.39 -2.56 2.73
C LYS A 802 -31.73 -3.51 3.72
N PRO A 803 -30.39 -3.53 3.87
CA PRO A 803 -29.75 -4.29 4.94
C PRO A 803 -30.22 -3.82 6.33
N LEU A 804 -30.25 -4.75 7.29
CA LEU A 804 -30.39 -4.37 8.70
C LEU A 804 -29.20 -3.51 9.15
N PRO A 805 -29.42 -2.54 10.07
CA PRO A 805 -28.37 -1.66 10.58
C PRO A 805 -27.42 -2.38 11.56
N ASP A 806 -26.23 -1.80 11.80
CA ASP A 806 -25.28 -2.35 12.78
C ASP A 806 -25.79 -2.16 14.24
N PRO A 807 -25.25 -2.92 15.23
CA PRO A 807 -25.65 -2.77 16.64
C PRO A 807 -25.55 -1.32 17.12
N TYR A 808 -26.55 -0.89 17.89
CA TYR A 808 -26.82 0.51 18.27
C TYR A 808 -27.22 1.50 17.16
N GLU A 809 -26.96 1.29 15.86
CA GLU A 809 -27.27 2.29 14.81
C GLU A 809 -28.77 2.65 14.76
N ALA A 810 -29.67 1.68 14.97
CA ALA A 810 -31.11 1.94 15.08
C ALA A 810 -31.53 2.51 16.45
N SER A 811 -30.97 2.00 17.56
CA SER A 811 -31.37 2.39 18.93
C SER A 811 -30.98 3.84 19.31
N GLN A 812 -30.09 4.46 18.53
CA GLN A 812 -29.59 5.82 18.72
C GLN A 812 -30.08 6.79 17.63
N ASP A 813 -31.09 6.40 16.84
CA ASP A 813 -31.63 7.17 15.69
C ASP A 813 -30.58 7.56 14.62
N LEU A 814 -29.47 6.81 14.53
CA LEU A 814 -28.37 7.06 13.56
C LEU A 814 -28.61 6.37 12.20
N ALA A 815 -29.52 5.40 12.16
CA ALA A 815 -29.98 4.73 10.95
C ALA A 815 -31.51 4.62 10.93
N ILE A 816 -32.10 4.54 9.75
CA ILE A 816 -33.55 4.34 9.59
C ILE A 816 -33.92 2.98 10.18
N THR A 817 -34.84 2.96 11.14
CA THR A 817 -35.36 1.73 11.76
C THR A 817 -35.85 0.74 10.71
N PRO A 818 -35.49 -0.55 10.78
CA PRO A 818 -35.85 -1.54 9.76
C PRO A 818 -37.37 -1.71 9.61
N ASP A 819 -37.86 -1.95 8.39
CA ASP A 819 -39.27 -2.29 8.18
C ASP A 819 -39.58 -3.72 8.62
N MET A 820 -39.96 -3.86 9.89
CA MET A 820 -40.46 -5.10 10.47
C MET A 820 -41.93 -5.39 10.09
N THR A 821 -42.62 -4.52 9.35
CA THR A 821 -44.05 -4.72 9.01
C THR A 821 -44.26 -5.64 7.81
N SER A 822 -43.22 -5.87 6.99
CA SER A 822 -43.31 -6.67 5.78
C SER A 822 -42.18 -7.70 5.65
N ALA A 823 -42.39 -8.71 4.80
CA ALA A 823 -41.62 -9.95 4.86
C ALA A 823 -40.15 -9.80 4.39
N HIS A 824 -39.25 -9.75 5.38
CA HIS A 824 -37.80 -9.75 5.28
C HIS A 824 -37.22 -10.75 4.26
N SER A 825 -35.94 -10.59 3.94
CA SER A 825 -35.19 -11.53 3.09
C SER A 825 -33.79 -11.78 3.63
N VAL A 826 -33.17 -12.90 3.28
CA VAL A 826 -31.73 -13.11 3.50
C VAL A 826 -31.01 -13.22 2.15
N LEU A 827 -29.97 -12.39 1.98
CA LEU A 827 -29.00 -12.47 0.91
C LEU A 827 -27.86 -13.39 1.34
N ILE A 828 -27.67 -14.47 0.59
CA ILE A 828 -26.58 -15.43 0.77
C ILE A 828 -25.69 -15.36 -0.48
N ALA A 829 -24.45 -14.94 -0.28
CA ALA A 829 -23.42 -14.89 -1.31
C ALA A 829 -22.45 -16.06 -1.13
N SER A 830 -22.25 -16.85 -2.19
CA SER A 830 -21.27 -17.94 -2.23
C SER A 830 -20.22 -17.67 -3.31
N GLU A 831 -19.13 -18.46 -3.34
CA GLU A 831 -18.10 -18.37 -4.38
C GLU A 831 -18.65 -18.41 -5.82
N GLU A 832 -19.83 -18.98 -6.06
CA GLU A 832 -20.34 -19.24 -7.41
C GLU A 832 -21.72 -18.63 -7.72
N GLN A 833 -22.53 -18.35 -6.69
CA GLN A 833 -23.92 -17.89 -6.84
C GLN A 833 -24.29 -16.88 -5.75
N LEU A 834 -25.03 -15.84 -6.14
CA LEU A 834 -25.71 -14.88 -5.26
C LEU A 834 -27.19 -15.26 -5.18
N LYS A 835 -27.81 -15.28 -3.99
CA LYS A 835 -29.23 -15.67 -3.81
C LYS A 835 -29.91 -14.84 -2.74
N VAL A 836 -31.15 -14.42 -3.00
CA VAL A 836 -32.05 -13.88 -1.98
C VAL A 836 -33.15 -14.90 -1.69
N PHE A 837 -33.40 -15.17 -0.41
CA PHE A 837 -34.50 -16.01 0.08
C PHE A 837 -35.48 -15.17 0.90
N SER A 838 -36.78 -15.49 0.87
CA SER A 838 -37.80 -14.89 1.74
C SER A 838 -37.65 -15.39 3.18
N LEU A 839 -37.96 -14.54 4.16
CA LEU A 839 -38.10 -14.95 5.56
C LEU A 839 -39.58 -14.89 5.97
N PRO A 840 -40.02 -15.74 6.92
CA PRO A 840 -39.28 -16.84 7.55
C PRO A 840 -39.15 -18.09 6.66
N LYS A 841 -39.86 -18.16 5.52
CA LYS A 841 -40.09 -19.41 4.77
C LYS A 841 -38.88 -20.00 4.04
N VAL A 842 -37.80 -19.24 3.88
CA VAL A 842 -36.59 -19.58 3.12
C VAL A 842 -36.88 -20.01 1.67
N SER A 843 -37.93 -19.45 1.04
CA SER A 843 -38.18 -19.67 -0.39
C SER A 843 -37.33 -18.72 -1.23
N ALA A 844 -36.66 -19.22 -2.28
CA ALA A 844 -35.79 -18.39 -3.11
C ALA A 844 -36.60 -17.31 -3.87
N LYS A 845 -36.31 -16.03 -3.61
CA LYS A 845 -36.87 -14.85 -4.31
C LYS A 845 -36.10 -14.60 -5.62
N THR A 846 -34.79 -14.41 -5.56
CA THR A 846 -33.91 -14.08 -6.71
C THR A 846 -32.59 -14.85 -6.65
N LYS A 847 -31.93 -15.05 -7.80
CA LYS A 847 -30.60 -15.68 -7.88
C LYS A 847 -29.81 -15.22 -9.11
N PHE A 848 -28.50 -15.04 -8.95
CA PHE A 848 -27.55 -14.80 -10.04
C PHE A 848 -26.41 -15.84 -9.97
N LYS A 849 -26.13 -16.52 -11.08
CA LYS A 849 -25.10 -17.58 -11.16
C LYS A 849 -23.78 -17.03 -11.72
N LEU A 850 -23.03 -16.26 -10.93
CA LEU A 850 -21.82 -15.55 -11.40
C LEU A 850 -20.89 -16.45 -12.23
N THR A 851 -20.48 -17.61 -11.70
CA THR A 851 -19.54 -18.51 -12.39
C THR A 851 -20.14 -19.19 -13.64
N ALA A 852 -21.46 -19.23 -13.79
CA ALA A 852 -22.11 -19.79 -14.98
C ALA A 852 -22.28 -18.77 -16.12
N HIS A 853 -22.22 -17.48 -15.82
CA HIS A 853 -22.31 -16.38 -16.78
C HIS A 853 -20.92 -15.81 -17.13
N GLU A 854 -20.11 -15.48 -16.13
CA GLU A 854 -18.86 -14.74 -16.27
C GLU A 854 -17.60 -15.63 -16.12
N GLY A 855 -17.77 -16.89 -15.68
CA GLY A 855 -16.66 -17.82 -15.41
C GLY A 855 -15.84 -17.52 -14.14
N CYS A 856 -15.96 -16.32 -13.57
CA CYS A 856 -15.29 -15.90 -12.34
C CYS A 856 -16.01 -16.40 -11.06
N ARG A 857 -15.34 -16.31 -9.92
CA ARG A 857 -15.83 -16.67 -8.58
C ARG A 857 -15.76 -15.48 -7.64
N VAL A 858 -16.72 -15.38 -6.72
CA VAL A 858 -16.76 -14.37 -5.65
C VAL A 858 -15.59 -14.57 -4.68
N ARG A 859 -14.92 -13.48 -4.29
CA ARG A 859 -13.89 -13.46 -3.23
C ARG A 859 -14.31 -12.66 -2.01
N LYS A 860 -14.83 -11.44 -2.21
CA LYS A 860 -15.33 -10.57 -1.13
C LYS A 860 -16.58 -9.85 -1.60
N VAL A 861 -17.51 -9.63 -0.69
CA VAL A 861 -18.79 -8.96 -0.97
C VAL A 861 -19.01 -7.88 0.08
N ALA A 862 -19.48 -6.71 -0.36
CA ALA A 862 -19.85 -5.61 0.50
C ALA A 862 -21.19 -5.01 0.08
N LEU A 863 -21.86 -4.41 1.05
CA LEU A 863 -23.11 -3.68 0.88
C LEU A 863 -22.80 -2.20 1.01
N VAL A 864 -22.98 -1.48 -0.09
CA VAL A 864 -22.50 -0.11 -0.26
C VAL A 864 -23.68 0.82 -0.51
N VAL A 865 -23.65 1.98 0.14
CA VAL A 865 -24.60 3.07 -0.11
C VAL A 865 -24.01 4.00 -1.16
N PHE A 866 -24.64 4.08 -2.32
CA PHE A 866 -24.29 5.03 -3.37
C PHE A 866 -25.29 6.19 -3.39
N SER A 867 -24.78 7.40 -3.13
CA SER A 867 -25.53 8.64 -3.28
C SER A 867 -25.55 9.09 -4.74
N SER A 868 -26.68 9.63 -5.19
CA SER A 868 -26.78 10.29 -6.50
C SER A 868 -26.01 11.61 -6.52
N THR A 869 -25.43 11.93 -7.68
CA THR A 869 -24.86 13.25 -8.01
C THR A 869 -25.88 14.21 -8.62
N ALA A 870 -27.07 13.72 -8.98
CA ALA A 870 -28.16 14.52 -9.57
C ALA A 870 -29.30 14.84 -8.58
N GLN A 871 -29.32 14.21 -7.41
CA GLN A 871 -30.30 14.41 -6.33
C GLN A 871 -29.58 14.17 -5.00
N GLU A 872 -29.47 15.17 -4.13
CA GLU A 872 -28.56 15.09 -2.98
C GLU A 872 -28.99 14.04 -1.94
N ASP A 873 -30.30 13.90 -1.71
CA ASP A 873 -30.91 13.01 -0.71
C ASP A 873 -31.09 11.56 -1.19
N TYR A 874 -30.87 11.29 -2.48
CA TYR A 874 -31.17 9.98 -3.07
C TYR A 874 -30.01 9.00 -2.90
N ASN A 875 -30.24 7.93 -2.14
CA ASN A 875 -29.28 6.90 -1.78
C ASN A 875 -29.78 5.48 -2.13
N GLU A 876 -28.97 4.69 -2.82
CA GLU A 876 -29.25 3.29 -3.17
C GLU A 876 -28.29 2.32 -2.47
N HIS A 877 -28.81 1.18 -2.01
CA HIS A 877 -27.97 0.07 -1.55
C HIS A 877 -27.66 -0.87 -2.73
N THR A 878 -26.37 -1.03 -3.02
CA THR A 878 -25.86 -1.86 -4.11
C THR A 878 -24.88 -2.88 -3.56
N LEU A 879 -24.92 -4.10 -4.11
CA LEU A 879 -23.99 -5.17 -3.78
C LEU A 879 -22.72 -5.01 -4.61
N VAL A 880 -21.57 -4.83 -3.96
CA VAL A 880 -20.26 -4.86 -4.62
C VAL A 880 -19.63 -6.23 -4.41
N CYS A 881 -19.17 -6.85 -5.49
CA CYS A 881 -18.60 -8.20 -5.51
C CYS A 881 -17.21 -8.18 -6.17
N LEU A 882 -16.16 -8.34 -5.38
CA LEU A 882 -14.81 -8.61 -5.87
C LEU A 882 -14.69 -10.08 -6.28
N THR A 883 -14.08 -10.33 -7.43
CA THR A 883 -13.89 -11.69 -7.98
C THR A 883 -12.48 -12.22 -7.80
N ASN A 884 -12.29 -13.51 -8.09
CA ASN A 884 -10.97 -14.14 -8.13
C ASN A 884 -10.09 -13.72 -9.32
N LEU A 885 -10.61 -12.90 -10.22
CA LEU A 885 -9.87 -12.32 -11.34
C LEU A 885 -9.43 -10.87 -11.06
N GLY A 886 -9.92 -10.28 -9.95
CA GLY A 886 -9.67 -8.90 -9.56
C GLY A 886 -10.71 -7.90 -10.07
N ASP A 887 -11.59 -8.33 -10.96
CA ASP A 887 -12.78 -7.61 -11.42
C ASP A 887 -13.77 -7.37 -10.27
N MET A 888 -14.48 -6.24 -10.33
CA MET A 888 -15.57 -5.85 -9.43
C MET A 888 -16.90 -5.79 -10.18
N HIS A 889 -17.90 -6.52 -9.72
CA HIS A 889 -19.27 -6.48 -10.25
C HIS A 889 -20.22 -5.80 -9.26
N LEU A 890 -21.07 -4.91 -9.75
CA LEU A 890 -22.10 -4.21 -8.98
C LEU A 890 -23.48 -4.80 -9.30
N PHE A 891 -24.30 -5.13 -8.30
CA PHE A 891 -25.66 -5.65 -8.46
C PHE A 891 -26.70 -4.85 -7.67
N ASN A 892 -27.89 -4.64 -8.26
CA ASN A 892 -28.99 -4.00 -7.53
C ASN A 892 -29.60 -4.96 -6.48
N ILE A 893 -30.10 -4.41 -5.37
CA ILE A 893 -30.72 -5.17 -4.28
C ILE A 893 -32.22 -4.84 -4.21
N PRO A 894 -33.11 -5.79 -3.84
CA PRO A 894 -32.90 -7.24 -3.73
C PRO A 894 -32.93 -7.99 -5.08
N GLY A 895 -32.95 -7.26 -6.21
CA GLY A 895 -33.14 -7.83 -7.54
C GLY A 895 -32.01 -8.72 -8.07
N LEU A 896 -30.78 -8.55 -7.58
CA LEU A 896 -29.55 -9.20 -8.07
C LEU A 896 -29.30 -9.05 -9.58
N ARG A 897 -29.75 -7.93 -10.18
CA ARG A 897 -29.46 -7.61 -11.58
C ARG A 897 -28.09 -6.90 -11.67
N PRO A 898 -27.14 -7.37 -12.49
CA PRO A 898 -25.86 -6.67 -12.67
C PRO A 898 -26.11 -5.26 -13.21
N GLN A 899 -25.34 -4.30 -12.72
CA GLN A 899 -25.38 -2.89 -13.10
C GLN A 899 -24.15 -2.50 -13.92
N VAL A 900 -22.95 -2.80 -13.40
CA VAL A 900 -21.66 -2.54 -14.06
C VAL A 900 -20.64 -3.60 -13.64
N ARG A 901 -19.63 -3.82 -14.49
CA ARG A 901 -18.40 -4.57 -14.22
C ARG A 901 -17.22 -3.62 -14.45
N TYR A 902 -16.23 -3.67 -13.57
CA TYR A 902 -14.97 -2.93 -13.70
C TYR A 902 -13.79 -3.86 -13.45
N ASP A 903 -12.77 -3.79 -14.28
CA ASP A 903 -11.49 -4.42 -13.99
C ASP A 903 -10.72 -3.52 -13.02
N CYS A 904 -10.12 -4.08 -11.96
CA CYS A 904 -9.47 -3.31 -10.90
C CYS A 904 -8.11 -3.90 -10.54
N ILE A 905 -8.11 -5.05 -9.88
CA ILE A 905 -6.90 -5.73 -9.43
C ILE A 905 -6.46 -6.71 -10.53
N ARG A 906 -5.16 -6.95 -10.70
CA ARG A 906 -4.66 -7.97 -11.63
C ARG A 906 -4.97 -9.37 -11.10
N LYS A 907 -5.44 -10.29 -11.94
CA LYS A 907 -5.73 -11.70 -11.58
C LYS A 907 -4.52 -12.46 -11.01
N GLU A 908 -3.30 -12.05 -11.35
CA GLU A 908 -2.04 -12.55 -10.80
C GLU A 908 -1.79 -12.09 -9.36
N ASP A 909 -2.37 -10.96 -8.95
CA ASP A 909 -2.16 -10.30 -7.67
C ASP A 909 -3.10 -10.84 -6.59
N ILE A 910 -2.82 -12.08 -6.20
CA ILE A 910 -3.55 -12.80 -5.15
C ILE A 910 -3.50 -12.02 -3.81
N SER A 911 -2.41 -11.28 -3.57
CA SER A 911 -2.19 -10.37 -2.44
C SER A 911 -3.19 -9.21 -2.41
N GLY A 912 -3.31 -8.46 -3.50
CA GLY A 912 -4.30 -7.39 -3.63
C GLY A 912 -5.73 -7.93 -3.49
N ILE A 913 -6.06 -9.02 -4.20
CA ILE A 913 -7.39 -9.63 -4.15
C ILE A 913 -7.77 -10.11 -2.74
N ALA A 914 -6.81 -10.61 -1.94
CA ALA A 914 -7.06 -11.08 -0.58
C ALA A 914 -7.13 -9.95 0.47
N SER A 915 -6.27 -8.93 0.32
CA SER A 915 -6.19 -7.78 1.25
C SER A 915 -7.30 -6.74 1.03
N CYS A 916 -7.94 -6.74 -0.14
CA CYS A 916 -8.97 -5.77 -0.51
C CYS A 916 -10.06 -5.62 0.55
N VAL A 917 -10.40 -4.39 0.93
CA VAL A 917 -11.47 -4.04 1.88
C VAL A 917 -12.33 -2.90 1.31
N PHE A 918 -13.64 -2.98 1.53
CA PHE A 918 -14.61 -2.00 1.07
C PHE A 918 -15.13 -1.16 2.24
N THR A 919 -15.48 0.09 1.97
CA THR A 919 -16.12 1.03 2.89
C THR A 919 -17.66 0.97 2.78
N LYS A 920 -18.41 1.56 3.71
CA LYS A 920 -19.88 1.72 3.55
C LYS A 920 -20.26 2.73 2.44
N ASN A 921 -19.35 3.66 2.09
CA ASN A 921 -19.60 4.84 1.24
C ASN A 921 -19.20 4.66 -0.26
N GLY A 922 -18.60 3.52 -0.61
CA GLY A 922 -18.25 3.14 -1.98
C GLY A 922 -16.82 3.43 -2.40
N GLN A 923 -15.93 3.68 -1.45
CA GLN A 923 -14.49 3.49 -1.62
C GLN A 923 -14.04 2.07 -1.22
N GLY A 924 -12.79 1.74 -1.51
CA GLY A 924 -12.09 0.60 -0.94
C GLY A 924 -10.57 0.73 -1.04
N PHE A 925 -9.86 -0.22 -0.45
CA PHE A 925 -8.41 -0.25 -0.35
C PHE A 925 -7.92 -1.66 -0.68
N TYR A 926 -6.81 -1.84 -1.40
CA TYR A 926 -6.11 -3.13 -1.54
C TYR A 926 -4.59 -2.93 -1.57
N LEU A 927 -3.83 -3.92 -1.11
CA LEU A 927 -2.37 -3.83 -1.10
C LEU A 927 -1.82 -3.98 -2.53
N ILE A 928 -1.10 -2.96 -3.01
CA ILE A 928 -0.33 -2.97 -4.27
C ILE A 928 1.10 -3.47 -4.05
N SER A 929 1.60 -3.33 -2.82
CA SER A 929 2.87 -3.84 -2.32
C SER A 929 2.67 -4.31 -0.87
N PRO A 930 3.63 -5.00 -0.22
CA PRO A 930 3.50 -5.35 1.19
C PRO A 930 3.28 -4.14 2.10
N SER A 931 3.78 -2.98 1.69
CA SER A 931 3.91 -1.75 2.48
C SER A 931 2.92 -0.65 2.11
N GLU A 932 2.10 -0.83 1.07
CA GLU A 932 1.22 0.21 0.50
C GLU A 932 -0.16 -0.31 0.07
N TYR A 933 -1.21 0.40 0.48
CA TYR A 933 -2.57 0.29 -0.04
C TYR A 933 -2.81 1.28 -1.19
N GLU A 934 -3.36 0.85 -2.32
CA GLU A 934 -4.07 1.76 -3.23
C GLU A 934 -5.51 1.94 -2.73
N ARG A 935 -5.96 3.19 -2.56
CA ARG A 935 -7.38 3.51 -2.40
C ARG A 935 -8.02 3.72 -3.77
N PHE A 936 -9.15 3.07 -3.99
CA PHE A 936 -10.02 3.29 -5.15
C PHE A 936 -11.39 3.82 -4.72
N SER A 937 -12.08 4.51 -5.61
CA SER A 937 -13.51 4.81 -5.48
C SER A 937 -14.32 4.15 -6.58
N LEU A 938 -15.49 3.62 -6.19
CA LEU A 938 -16.58 3.19 -7.06
C LEU A 938 -17.68 4.26 -7.16
N SER A 939 -17.60 5.32 -6.34
CA SER A 939 -18.71 6.20 -5.97
C SER A 939 -18.54 7.62 -6.53
N ALA A 940 -19.50 8.07 -7.34
CA ALA A 940 -19.41 9.36 -8.03
C ALA A 940 -19.50 10.60 -7.11
N LYS A 941 -19.85 10.42 -5.82
CA LYS A 941 -19.94 11.49 -4.81
C LYS A 941 -18.77 11.47 -3.80
N VAL A 942 -18.01 10.37 -3.71
CA VAL A 942 -17.01 10.14 -2.65
C VAL A 942 -15.63 9.88 -3.26
N LEU A 943 -14.87 10.96 -3.43
CA LEU A 943 -13.55 10.94 -4.07
C LEU A 943 -12.52 11.62 -3.15
N THR A 944 -11.51 10.86 -2.74
CA THR A 944 -10.40 11.33 -1.90
C THR A 944 -9.15 11.39 -2.78
N GLU A 945 -8.77 12.58 -3.25
CA GLU A 945 -7.62 12.81 -4.11
C GLU A 945 -6.76 13.97 -3.58
N PRO A 946 -5.42 13.96 -3.76
CA PRO A 946 -4.57 15.08 -3.36
C PRO A 946 -4.97 16.36 -4.12
N LEU A 947 -5.38 17.36 -3.35
CA LEU A 947 -5.67 18.71 -3.82
C LEU A 947 -4.79 19.65 -2.99
N CYS A 948 -3.78 20.24 -3.62
CA CYS A 948 -2.80 21.06 -2.94
C CYS A 948 -2.28 22.18 -3.84
N SER A 949 -1.71 23.22 -3.22
CA SER A 949 -0.98 24.29 -3.89
C SER A 949 0.42 24.46 -3.30
N ILE A 950 1.36 24.87 -4.16
CA ILE A 950 2.71 25.26 -3.78
C ILE A 950 2.98 26.63 -4.40
N GLN A 951 3.59 27.52 -3.61
CA GLN A 951 4.12 28.78 -4.09
C GLN A 951 5.55 28.55 -4.59
N LEU A 952 5.85 28.93 -5.82
CA LEU A 952 7.14 28.72 -6.49
C LEU A 952 7.82 30.07 -6.77
N ASP A 953 9.15 30.04 -6.90
CA ASP A 953 9.96 31.20 -7.30
C ASP A 953 9.74 31.60 -8.79
N ARG A 954 9.00 30.77 -9.55
CA ARG A 954 8.62 30.99 -10.95
C ARG A 954 7.10 30.90 -11.13
N PRO A 955 6.51 31.51 -12.18
CA PRO A 955 5.12 31.24 -12.54
C PRO A 955 4.91 29.75 -12.84
N LEU A 956 3.77 29.21 -12.43
CA LEU A 956 3.28 27.90 -12.88
C LEU A 956 2.91 28.01 -14.37
N GLU A 957 3.71 27.41 -15.23
CA GLU A 957 3.36 27.29 -16.65
C GLU A 957 2.14 26.35 -16.78
N PRO A 958 1.11 26.74 -17.56
CA PRO A 958 -0.02 25.86 -17.82
C PRO A 958 0.46 24.68 -18.67
N SER A 959 0.09 23.46 -18.30
CA SER A 959 0.48 22.25 -19.05
C SER A 959 0.19 22.44 -20.54
N PRO A 960 1.18 22.29 -21.45
CA PRO A 960 0.99 22.58 -22.87
C PRO A 960 -0.14 21.71 -23.40
N ALA A 961 -1.20 22.36 -23.91
CA ALA A 961 -2.44 21.70 -24.30
C ALA A 961 -2.13 20.56 -25.29
N SER A 962 -2.24 19.32 -24.81
CA SER A 962 -1.66 18.18 -25.51
C SER A 962 -2.33 17.99 -26.87
N PHE A 963 -1.60 18.28 -27.95
CA PHE A 963 -1.90 17.70 -29.26
C PHE A 963 -2.09 16.19 -29.06
N ASN A 964 -3.24 15.66 -29.47
CA ASN A 964 -3.70 14.32 -29.14
C ASN A 964 -2.73 13.21 -29.58
N ARG A 965 -1.69 12.97 -28.77
CA ARG A 965 -0.87 11.77 -28.79
C ARG A 965 -1.65 10.70 -28.06
N THR A 966 -2.49 10.00 -28.81
CA THR A 966 -3.12 8.77 -28.35
C THR A 966 -2.04 7.81 -27.82
N PRO A 967 -2.22 7.19 -26.64
CA PRO A 967 -1.32 6.15 -26.18
C PRO A 967 -1.49 4.92 -27.08
N LEU A 968 -0.64 4.78 -28.10
CA LEU A 968 -0.58 3.63 -29.00
C LEU A 968 0.03 2.42 -28.29
N GLY A 969 -0.69 1.93 -27.27
CA GLY A 969 -0.38 0.75 -26.46
C GLY A 969 -1.54 -0.25 -26.37
N PHE A 970 -2.73 0.08 -26.87
CA PHE A 970 -3.87 -0.85 -26.99
C PHE A 970 -4.43 -0.85 -28.41
N SER A 971 -4.39 -2.01 -29.07
CA SER A 971 -4.92 -2.19 -30.43
C SER A 971 -6.34 -2.75 -30.39
N ALA A 972 -7.33 -1.87 -30.55
CA ALA A 972 -8.72 -2.24 -30.81
C ALA A 972 -9.36 -1.20 -31.74
N VAL A 973 -9.91 -1.66 -32.87
CA VAL A 973 -10.48 -0.79 -33.91
C VAL A 973 -11.91 -0.39 -33.56
N ILE A 974 -12.18 0.92 -33.53
CA ILE A 974 -13.47 1.54 -33.93
C ILE A 974 -13.15 2.97 -34.38
N VAL A 975 -13.48 3.29 -35.64
CA VAL A 975 -13.48 4.66 -36.16
C VAL A 975 -14.86 4.92 -36.76
N VAL A 976 -15.65 5.78 -36.11
CA VAL A 976 -17.00 6.14 -36.56
C VAL A 976 -17.12 7.66 -36.69
N SER A 977 -17.16 8.10 -37.94
CA SER A 977 -17.88 9.28 -38.45
C SER A 977 -18.18 10.44 -37.48
N CYS A 978 -17.41 11.53 -37.55
CA CYS A 978 -17.97 12.88 -37.35
C CYS A 978 -17.17 14.07 -37.95
N PHE A 979 -16.55 13.94 -39.13
CA PHE A 979 -15.89 15.07 -39.82
C PHE A 979 -16.22 15.13 -41.33
N LEU A 980 -17.49 15.43 -41.66
CA LEU A 980 -17.93 15.60 -43.06
C LEU A 980 -19.12 16.58 -43.23
N SER A 981 -19.22 17.59 -42.36
CA SER A 981 -20.27 18.64 -42.41
C SER A 981 -19.84 19.95 -43.08
N THR A 982 -18.54 20.16 -43.32
CA THR A 982 -17.96 21.44 -43.79
C THR A 982 -17.30 21.40 -45.17
N TRP A 983 -17.32 20.26 -45.88
CA TRP A 983 -16.75 20.13 -47.24
C TRP A 983 -17.78 19.89 -48.36
N PHE A 984 -19.08 19.82 -48.04
CA PHE A 984 -20.15 19.52 -49.01
C PHE A 984 -20.86 20.76 -49.61
N LYS A 985 -20.16 21.91 -49.72
CA LYS A 985 -20.72 23.17 -50.29
C LYS A 985 -19.88 23.85 -51.38
N LYS A 986 -18.77 23.26 -51.85
CA LYS A 986 -17.96 23.77 -52.98
C LYS A 986 -17.37 22.66 -53.86
N ALA A 987 -18.24 21.82 -54.44
CA ALA A 987 -17.85 20.80 -55.44
C ALA A 987 -18.97 20.52 -56.46
N ALA A 988 -19.74 21.55 -56.83
CA ALA A 988 -20.93 21.44 -57.67
C ALA A 988 -20.76 22.08 -59.07
N THR A 989 -19.59 21.90 -59.69
CA THR A 989 -19.30 22.22 -61.11
C THR A 989 -18.01 21.51 -61.55
N LEU A 990 -18.13 20.43 -62.33
CA LEU A 990 -17.21 19.99 -63.40
C LEU A 990 -17.62 18.58 -63.88
N ASN A 991 -18.42 18.53 -64.95
CA ASN A 991 -18.32 17.44 -65.91
C ASN A 991 -16.96 17.63 -66.65
N ASP A 992 -16.27 16.60 -67.11
CA ASP A 992 -16.62 15.96 -68.38
C ASP A 992 -15.96 14.59 -68.61
N VAL A 993 -16.72 13.75 -69.32
CA VAL A 993 -16.32 12.76 -70.34
C VAL A 993 -14.99 11.99 -70.15
N PHE A 994 -15.13 10.68 -69.88
CA PHE A 994 -14.16 9.67 -70.31
C PHE A 994 -14.88 8.53 -71.05
N TRP A 995 -14.48 8.26 -72.30
CA TRP A 995 -14.90 7.10 -73.09
C TRP A 995 -13.87 6.83 -74.20
N LEU A 996 -13.86 5.60 -74.72
CA LEU A 996 -12.99 5.06 -75.78
C LEU A 996 -11.50 4.83 -75.42
N LEU A 997 -10.78 3.84 -75.99
CA LEU A 997 -11.07 2.42 -76.29
C LEU A 997 -9.78 1.73 -76.82
N TRP A 998 -9.68 0.39 -76.69
CA TRP A 998 -8.74 -0.51 -77.43
C TRP A 998 -7.22 -0.38 -77.10
N ARG A 999 -6.29 -1.34 -77.30
CA ARG A 999 -6.13 -2.79 -77.62
C ARG A 999 -4.74 -2.89 -78.35
N PRO A 1000 -4.14 -4.08 -78.66
CA PRO A 1000 -3.82 -5.29 -77.87
C PRO A 1000 -2.34 -5.76 -78.15
N VAL A 1001 -2.07 -7.07 -78.34
CA VAL A 1001 -0.81 -7.75 -78.79
C VAL A 1001 0.26 -7.99 -77.69
N SER A 1002 0.86 -9.18 -77.46
CA SER A 1002 0.62 -10.57 -77.95
C SER A 1002 1.23 -11.69 -77.05
N LEU A 1003 0.58 -12.87 -77.04
CA LEU A 1003 1.09 -14.28 -77.08
C LEU A 1003 2.59 -14.58 -76.80
N SER A 1004 3.04 -15.68 -76.19
CA SER A 1004 2.47 -17.02 -75.79
C SER A 1004 3.53 -17.83 -74.98
N PRO A 1005 3.45 -19.16 -74.73
CA PRO A 1005 2.35 -20.09 -74.38
C PRO A 1005 2.57 -20.76 -72.98
N GLY A 1006 1.69 -21.61 -72.42
CA GLY A 1006 0.34 -22.05 -72.84
C GLY A 1006 -0.25 -23.15 -71.93
N THR A 1007 -1.47 -23.60 -72.26
CA THR A 1007 -2.17 -24.81 -71.75
C THR A 1007 -2.59 -24.78 -70.26
N GLN A 1008 -3.77 -24.22 -69.89
CA GLN A 1008 -5.11 -24.88 -69.82
C GLN A 1008 -5.23 -25.91 -68.66
N LEU A 1009 -6.32 -26.05 -67.88
CA LEU A 1009 -7.70 -25.47 -67.79
C LEU A 1009 -8.20 -25.73 -66.32
N ILE A 1010 -9.33 -25.27 -65.73
CA ILE A 1010 -10.50 -24.47 -66.16
C ILE A 1010 -11.03 -23.55 -65.01
N THR A 1011 -12.30 -23.66 -64.62
CA THR A 1011 -13.15 -22.86 -63.68
C THR A 1011 -13.40 -23.60 -62.34
N THR A 1012 -13.97 -23.05 -61.25
CA THR A 1012 -15.22 -22.25 -61.17
C THR A 1012 -15.41 -21.45 -59.87
N PHE A 1013 -15.66 -20.14 -60.03
CA PHE A 1013 -16.50 -19.17 -59.29
C PHE A 1013 -16.80 -19.17 -57.76
N LEU A 1014 -17.18 -17.94 -57.34
CA LEU A 1014 -18.03 -17.52 -56.20
C LEU A 1014 -17.38 -17.28 -54.82
N ALA A 1015 -16.92 -16.03 -54.65
CA ALA A 1015 -16.91 -15.36 -53.35
C ALA A 1015 -18.32 -14.81 -53.01
N ALA A 1016 -18.64 -14.73 -51.72
CA ALA A 1016 -19.82 -14.02 -51.23
C ALA A 1016 -19.59 -13.47 -49.80
N ARG A 1017 -20.19 -12.30 -49.52
CA ARG A 1017 -20.37 -11.65 -48.20
C ARG A 1017 -19.10 -11.31 -47.39
N MET A 1018 -18.70 -10.04 -47.51
CA MET A 1018 -18.81 -9.15 -46.35
C MET A 1018 -19.33 -7.77 -46.80
N PHE A 1019 -20.60 -7.53 -46.48
CA PHE A 1019 -21.32 -6.26 -46.40
C PHE A 1019 -22.59 -6.53 -45.58
#